data_AF-A0A5B9WDD9-F1
#
_entry.id   AF-A0A5B9WDD9-F1
#
_cell.length_a   1.000
_cell.length_b   1.000
_cell.length_c   1.000
_cell.angle_alpha   90.00
_cell.angle_beta   90.00
_cell.angle_gamma   90.00
#
_symmetry.space_group_name_H-M   'P 1'
#
loop_
_entity.id
_entity.type
_entity.pdbx_description
1 polymer ?
#
loop_
_entity_poly.entity_id
_entity_poly.type
_entity_poly.pdbx_seq_one_letter_code
_entity_poly.pdbx_strand_id
1 'polypeptide(L)'
;MYSSTWTLLAISLALDLPPSADVGPVPVVGTVVDEAGKPVAGADVWLTPAVRLDDERKSGMALSWSATRSREDRTPRVLARARADGSGTFRMEIPAEIASRPDPIGLAAWATQAGHAAALHRLPPGIGAGGESVTVTLAVGPSARAEMTFRDPQGRPLVGAKIVPSVVRQVPIPAELGEAFATATDAEGRATVAGLDQSAVDAVRVSASGLGEQEIAADVSPPGTPIALAPVGKVAGRLVAPADHRGPLKGLAVRVRSRVGGFEGSGVSAEAVAPCDAAGRFEFPAIATGLLEIRVVAEGEGATPLRAIAVEDLVLEPGSAIEREVPLRPTVRVRGEVREKGPGRPIAGVLITINERDGGDAWVLSDAAGKWAALVDREVNQPFGWPMRVRVPYYIPAGSPEPPQRMPPRGVDELTLPILELARGVDVRGVVRDPDGRPVAGAEVELFMTSGDYGTFARLVRTDAEGRFLVAGVDAIGELKLRARRGSSTSGPLLAIRAKDMKEPISLMLRRSRIARLGGRVVDPSGRPIAGAVVRIQRRSLDGKAVVAIGPAADDDGATAWRTGADGRYRVGPLVAGDEYTVEASATGRLPARSGTVLLVPSGEDAVASAPDLVLPGVVAVEGRVVDRAGAPVPGAVVRQSGDGPLRTRATADIYGRFRLPGFVEGPAFAFATCDGFRRAFLPITAGSGPVTLTLIRATEPPERAYRTLPPALPPEESKALARRLFVPMAEQVLAKGTQVEKFRMFRDALDVDPLAVLEKLESLNLGDTVLNGLARAELAAALAAESFDEAVALAEAGPDAESRAAAYAAVLDAVGTADKARARSLADQAALNVRAIKSPSQRLLVSVQVADRLVDLGDRDGARSLLKEAEDLARSGKAAGAGGYELGHVAEVLGRIDLPSALRMMDEMIEDVRKVSRADRTYVFARLYGRLAHRLAADSPADAERVLDIVRKLKPDESARYIVAACARMAPKDPARARRIAETMIPPESARQIPWALGLIAGGLAATDRAAAARFLEDAFASLEALADEGKSSGLSDLADIAGAMLPLVEDVAPDRLGESLARTLALRDGRRADRPLAGEEGRVAQLAMIVAPYDRDLAARILRPAVDRIPRLRALGERDYGSWRVLAALALIDPKDAASRIEALPDDQAAGLVANTPKRYAIGYAAKLLARQGKARWSFILENLLYLYSPEQRFL
;
A
#
# COMPACT_ATOMS: atom_id res chain seq x y z
N MET A 1 6.90 -5.49 2.63
CA MET A 1 6.16 -4.85 1.50
C MET A 1 4.79 -4.30 1.92
N TYR A 2 4.42 -4.27 3.21
CA TYR A 2 3.18 -3.66 3.70
C TYR A 2 3.49 -2.92 5.02
N SER A 3 3.67 -1.59 5.01
CA SER A 3 4.04 -0.86 6.25
C SER A 3 3.50 0.57 6.38
N SER A 4 2.29 0.85 5.88
CA SER A 4 1.68 2.18 6.06
C SER A 4 0.32 2.19 6.78
N THR A 5 -0.26 1.03 7.10
CA THR A 5 -1.62 0.92 7.67
C THR A 5 -1.67 0.63 9.17
N TRP A 6 -0.54 0.38 9.82
CA TRP A 6 -0.49 -0.24 11.15
C TRP A 6 -0.54 0.73 12.33
N THR A 7 -0.57 2.04 12.08
CA THR A 7 -0.01 3.00 13.03
C THR A 7 -1.01 3.68 13.98
N LEU A 8 -2.32 3.50 13.81
CA LEU A 8 -3.33 4.48 14.27
C LEU A 8 -4.19 4.11 15.48
N LEU A 9 -4.07 2.89 16.01
CA LEU A 9 -5.12 2.29 16.85
C LEU A 9 -4.86 2.35 18.36
N ALA A 10 -3.64 2.70 18.80
CA ALA A 10 -3.16 2.30 20.11
C ALA A 10 -3.59 3.17 21.31
N ILE A 11 -4.23 4.33 21.11
CA ILE A 11 -4.28 5.40 22.14
C ILE A 11 -5.59 5.50 22.95
N SER A 12 -6.77 5.22 22.38
CA SER A 12 -8.02 5.22 23.18
C SER A 12 -8.17 3.99 24.10
N LEU A 13 -7.17 3.13 24.03
CA LEU A 13 -7.16 1.73 24.40
C LEU A 13 -6.55 1.50 25.78
N ALA A 14 -5.72 2.44 26.20
CA ALA A 14 -5.10 2.38 27.50
C ALA A 14 -6.13 2.60 28.61
N LEU A 15 -7.24 3.31 28.35
CA LEU A 15 -8.24 3.72 29.34
C LEU A 15 -8.98 2.55 30.03
N ASP A 16 -8.98 1.36 29.45
CA ASP A 16 -9.64 0.15 29.98
C ASP A 16 -8.64 -0.90 30.52
N LEU A 17 -7.37 -0.51 30.76
CA LEU A 17 -6.35 -1.39 31.32
C LEU A 17 -6.52 -1.59 32.84
N PRO A 18 -6.37 -2.82 33.36
CA PRO A 18 -6.29 -3.02 34.80
C PRO A 18 -5.02 -2.35 35.37
N PRO A 19 -5.12 -1.66 36.53
CA PRO A 19 -4.01 -0.98 37.17
C PRO A 19 -2.89 -1.95 37.58
N SER A 20 -1.65 -1.47 37.60
CA SER A 20 -0.60 -2.12 38.41
C SER A 20 -0.94 -1.95 39.88
N ALA A 21 -0.87 -3.03 40.67
CA ALA A 21 -1.28 -3.03 42.09
C ALA A 21 -0.49 -2.07 43.00
N ASP A 22 0.64 -1.53 42.53
CA ASP A 22 1.62 -0.83 43.37
C ASP A 22 1.60 0.70 43.25
N VAL A 23 0.75 1.30 42.42
CA VAL A 23 0.69 2.77 42.19
C VAL A 23 -0.70 3.33 42.55
N GLY A 24 -0.76 4.16 43.60
CA GLY A 24 -1.99 4.86 44.02
C GLY A 24 -2.34 6.09 43.16
N PRO A 25 -3.50 6.73 43.40
CA PRO A 25 -3.86 7.98 42.74
C PRO A 25 -2.82 9.08 43.00
N VAL A 26 -2.54 9.93 42.01
CA VAL A 26 -1.55 11.01 42.15
C VAL A 26 -2.26 12.35 42.29
N PRO A 27 -2.04 13.12 43.37
CA PRO A 27 -2.68 14.41 43.53
C PRO A 27 -2.21 15.43 42.49
N VAL A 28 -3.14 16.18 41.95
CA VAL A 28 -2.90 17.40 41.18
C VAL A 28 -3.48 18.56 41.98
N VAL A 29 -2.59 19.41 42.48
CA VAL A 29 -2.93 20.60 43.28
C VAL A 29 -2.52 21.82 42.49
N GLY A 30 -3.25 22.92 42.61
CA GLY A 30 -2.93 24.07 41.79
C GLY A 30 -3.72 25.31 42.11
N THR A 31 -3.43 26.36 41.36
CA THR A 31 -4.13 27.64 41.43
C THR A 31 -4.62 28.07 40.06
N VAL A 32 -5.83 28.61 40.01
CA VAL A 32 -6.37 29.30 38.84
C VAL A 32 -6.15 30.79 39.06
N VAL A 33 -5.52 31.45 38.10
CA VAL A 33 -5.20 32.89 38.15
C VAL A 33 -5.65 33.61 36.89
N ASP A 34 -5.90 34.91 36.99
CA ASP A 34 -6.13 35.78 35.82
C ASP A 34 -4.80 36.22 35.18
N GLU A 35 -4.88 37.05 34.12
CA GLU A 35 -3.72 37.59 33.40
C GLU A 35 -2.80 38.44 34.30
N ALA A 36 -3.35 39.04 35.37
CA ALA A 36 -2.59 39.82 36.36
C ALA A 36 -2.03 38.94 37.49
N GLY A 37 -2.21 37.62 37.42
CA GLY A 37 -1.78 36.67 38.44
C GLY A 37 -2.66 36.63 39.69
N LYS A 38 -3.84 37.27 39.69
CA LYS A 38 -4.76 37.23 40.83
C LYS A 38 -5.56 35.93 40.83
N PRO A 39 -5.84 35.34 42.01
CA PRO A 39 -6.62 34.11 42.07
C PRO A 39 -8.06 34.26 41.56
N VAL A 40 -8.53 33.27 40.81
CA VAL A 40 -9.87 33.21 40.22
C VAL A 40 -10.69 32.16 40.94
N ALA A 41 -11.61 32.61 41.80
CA ALA A 41 -12.49 31.75 42.57
C ALA A 41 -13.61 31.15 41.73
N GLY A 42 -14.01 29.91 42.04
CA GLY A 42 -15.19 29.25 41.46
C GLY A 42 -15.00 28.66 40.07
N ALA A 43 -13.79 28.72 39.51
CA ALA A 43 -13.43 28.12 38.21
C ALA A 43 -13.57 26.59 38.23
N ASP A 44 -14.18 26.03 37.19
CA ASP A 44 -14.24 24.59 36.97
C ASP A 44 -12.92 24.10 36.37
N VAL A 45 -12.32 23.09 37.00
CA VAL A 45 -11.05 22.51 36.58
C VAL A 45 -11.25 21.07 36.15
N TRP A 46 -10.74 20.71 34.98
CA TRP A 46 -10.96 19.41 34.34
C TRP A 46 -9.64 18.72 34.03
N LEU A 47 -9.52 17.44 34.37
CA LEU A 47 -8.41 16.60 33.95
C LEU A 47 -8.86 15.73 32.77
N THR A 48 -8.18 15.89 31.63
CA THR A 48 -8.51 15.15 30.40
C THR A 48 -7.26 14.49 29.82
N PRO A 49 -7.42 13.42 29.03
CA PRO A 49 -6.39 13.04 28.07
C PRO A 49 -6.13 14.22 27.12
N ALA A 50 -4.88 14.42 26.73
CA ALA A 50 -4.40 15.51 25.90
C ALA A 50 -3.40 15.01 24.86
N VAL A 51 -3.83 14.03 24.08
CA VAL A 51 -3.02 13.40 23.03
C VAL A 51 -2.80 14.39 21.88
N ARG A 52 -1.59 14.94 21.71
CA ARG A 52 -1.20 15.43 20.37
C ARG A 52 -0.86 14.23 19.47
N LEU A 53 -0.85 14.47 18.16
CA LEU A 53 0.00 13.72 17.20
C LEU A 53 1.44 13.49 17.71
N ASP A 54 1.90 14.36 18.62
CA ASP A 54 3.23 14.33 19.22
C ASP A 54 3.39 13.39 20.41
N ASP A 55 2.31 13.12 21.16
CA ASP A 55 2.38 12.21 22.31
C ASP A 55 2.43 10.74 21.89
N GLU A 56 2.05 10.46 20.64
CA GLU A 56 2.13 9.14 20.01
C GLU A 56 3.58 8.71 19.76
N ARG A 57 4.48 9.70 19.64
CA ARG A 57 5.91 9.54 19.35
C ARG A 57 6.70 8.83 20.45
N LYS A 58 6.16 8.74 21.67
CA LYS A 58 6.79 7.99 22.77
C LYS A 58 6.60 6.47 22.67
N SER A 59 5.66 6.03 21.82
CA SER A 59 5.27 4.62 21.66
C SER A 59 5.92 3.86 20.49
N GLY A 60 6.89 4.46 19.79
CA GLY A 60 7.72 3.72 18.84
C GLY A 60 7.44 3.91 17.35
N MET A 61 6.34 4.55 16.92
CA MET A 61 5.91 4.53 15.51
C MET A 61 5.46 5.87 14.90
N ALA A 62 5.64 5.98 13.57
CA ALA A 62 5.54 7.17 12.73
C ALA A 62 4.18 7.33 12.01
N LEU A 63 3.46 8.43 12.22
CA LEU A 63 2.11 8.68 11.67
C LEU A 63 2.03 9.75 10.59
N SER A 64 1.11 9.52 9.63
CA SER A 64 0.64 10.45 8.58
C SER A 64 -0.59 11.22 9.05
N TRP A 65 -0.62 12.54 8.82
CA TRP A 65 -1.66 13.42 9.36
C TRP A 65 -3.05 13.20 8.73
N SER A 66 -3.14 12.70 7.49
CA SER A 66 -4.43 12.38 6.83
C SER A 66 -5.30 11.43 7.65
N ALA A 67 -4.67 10.61 8.48
CA ALA A 67 -5.34 9.67 9.36
C ALA A 67 -5.76 10.25 10.73
N THR A 68 -5.56 11.55 10.96
CA THR A 68 -5.97 12.21 12.22
C THR A 68 -7.33 12.85 12.16
N ARG A 69 -7.80 13.26 10.98
CA ARG A 69 -9.24 13.49 10.78
C ARG A 69 -10.02 12.19 10.87
N SER A 70 -9.37 11.04 10.67
CA SER A 70 -10.03 9.74 10.76
C SER A 70 -10.13 9.14 12.18
N ARG A 71 -9.80 9.88 13.26
CA ARG A 71 -9.76 9.35 14.62
C ARG A 71 -10.99 9.70 15.46
N GLU A 72 -11.96 8.80 15.52
CA GLU A 72 -13.09 8.91 16.47
C GLU A 72 -13.51 7.54 17.01
N ASP A 73 -12.55 6.67 17.37
CA ASP A 73 -12.99 5.43 18.01
C ASP A 73 -13.66 5.66 19.37
N ARG A 74 -13.33 6.75 20.11
CA ARG A 74 -14.09 7.25 21.27
C ARG A 74 -13.78 8.74 21.54
N THR A 75 -14.80 9.53 21.87
CA THR A 75 -14.61 10.87 22.47
C THR A 75 -13.80 10.72 23.78
N PRO A 76 -12.79 11.56 24.07
CA PRO A 76 -12.01 11.44 25.32
C PRO A 76 -12.92 11.48 26.54
N ARG A 77 -12.63 10.71 27.61
CA ARG A 77 -13.38 10.79 28.87
C ARG A 77 -12.77 11.82 29.82
N VAL A 78 -13.60 12.47 30.64
CA VAL A 78 -13.10 13.22 31.79
C VAL A 78 -12.51 12.24 32.81
N LEU A 79 -11.29 12.51 33.28
CA LEU A 79 -10.59 11.66 34.25
C LEU A 79 -10.84 12.10 35.69
N ALA A 80 -10.91 13.41 35.91
CA ALA A 80 -11.23 14.02 37.20
C ALA A 80 -11.74 15.45 37.01
N ARG A 81 -12.45 15.98 38.02
CA ARG A 81 -12.94 17.35 38.05
C ARG A 81 -12.76 17.95 39.45
N ALA A 82 -12.49 19.24 39.52
CA ALA A 82 -12.49 20.01 40.76
C ALA A 82 -13.05 21.41 40.52
N ARG A 83 -13.27 22.16 41.60
CA ARG A 83 -13.65 23.56 41.55
C ARG A 83 -12.68 24.39 42.39
N ALA A 84 -12.24 25.52 41.86
CA ALA A 84 -11.34 26.41 42.56
C ALA A 84 -12.05 27.11 43.73
N ASP A 85 -11.41 27.15 44.90
CA ASP A 85 -11.94 27.77 46.12
C ASP A 85 -11.84 29.30 46.11
N GLY A 86 -12.15 29.95 47.24
CA GLY A 86 -12.09 31.41 47.39
C GLY A 86 -10.69 32.03 47.20
N SER A 87 -9.63 31.21 47.30
CA SER A 87 -8.24 31.58 47.03
C SER A 87 -7.76 31.09 45.66
N GLY A 88 -8.68 30.67 44.78
CA GLY A 88 -8.39 30.13 43.46
C GLY A 88 -7.67 28.78 43.48
N THR A 89 -7.58 28.09 44.62
CA THR A 89 -6.86 26.82 44.72
C THR A 89 -7.77 25.64 44.41
N PHE A 90 -7.23 24.58 43.82
CA PHE A 90 -7.96 23.36 43.51
C PHE A 90 -7.12 22.12 43.84
N ARG A 91 -7.82 21.01 44.07
CA ARG A 91 -7.22 19.67 44.22
C ARG A 91 -8.07 18.65 43.48
N MET A 92 -7.43 17.84 42.65
CA MET A 92 -7.99 16.66 41.99
C MET A 92 -6.97 15.54 41.99
N GLU A 93 -7.32 14.36 41.50
CA GLU A 93 -6.42 13.21 41.47
C GLU A 93 -6.37 12.61 40.07
N ILE A 94 -5.16 12.27 39.61
CA ILE A 94 -4.98 11.37 38.48
C ILE A 94 -5.36 9.97 39.00
N PRO A 95 -6.38 9.32 38.42
CA PRO A 95 -6.80 8.00 38.88
C PRO A 95 -5.64 7.00 38.87
N ALA A 96 -5.59 6.09 39.86
CA ALA A 96 -4.52 5.08 39.99
C ALA A 96 -4.31 4.25 38.70
N GLU A 97 -5.40 3.94 38.00
CA GLU A 97 -5.40 3.29 36.68
C GLU A 97 -4.67 4.07 35.57
N ILE A 98 -4.63 5.40 35.66
CA ILE A 98 -3.92 6.28 34.74
C ILE A 98 -2.48 6.48 35.22
N ALA A 99 -2.29 6.72 36.52
CA ALA A 99 -0.98 6.98 37.13
C ALA A 99 -0.05 5.77 37.09
N SER A 100 -0.60 4.55 37.17
CA SER A 100 0.13 3.29 37.07
C SER A 100 0.64 2.96 35.66
N ARG A 101 0.39 3.83 34.66
CA ARG A 101 0.81 3.59 33.28
C ARG A 101 2.24 4.06 33.08
N PRO A 102 3.14 3.20 32.56
CA PRO A 102 4.56 3.55 32.38
C PRO A 102 4.81 4.65 31.33
N ASP A 103 3.81 4.99 30.54
CA ASP A 103 3.78 6.17 29.66
C ASP A 103 2.37 6.76 29.77
N PRO A 104 2.08 7.56 30.82
CA PRO A 104 0.75 8.14 30.96
C PRO A 104 0.52 9.01 29.73
N ILE A 105 -0.61 8.77 29.06
CA ILE A 105 -1.13 9.61 27.98
C ILE A 105 -0.85 11.07 28.37
N GLY A 106 -0.36 11.92 27.44
CA GLY A 106 -0.22 13.35 27.73
C GLY A 106 -1.51 13.84 28.38
N LEU A 107 -1.47 14.31 29.63
CA LEU A 107 -2.65 14.76 30.35
C LEU A 107 -2.72 16.28 30.28
N ALA A 108 -3.92 16.83 30.36
CA ALA A 108 -4.10 18.25 30.53
C ALA A 108 -5.11 18.59 31.61
N ALA A 109 -4.78 19.64 32.35
CA ALA A 109 -5.70 20.37 33.18
C ALA A 109 -6.27 21.54 32.38
N TRP A 110 -7.60 21.65 32.35
CA TRP A 110 -8.32 22.79 31.80
C TRP A 110 -8.93 23.60 32.93
N ALA A 111 -8.93 24.93 32.82
CA ALA A 111 -9.77 25.77 33.67
C ALA A 111 -10.76 26.55 32.84
N THR A 112 -12.03 26.50 33.23
CA THR A 112 -13.12 27.25 32.61
C THR A 112 -13.79 28.14 33.65
N GLN A 113 -13.94 29.43 33.36
CA GLN A 113 -14.64 30.39 34.21
C GLN A 113 -15.39 31.40 33.36
N ALA A 114 -16.62 31.72 33.76
CA ALA A 114 -17.42 32.74 33.09
C ALA A 114 -16.65 34.08 32.98
N GLY A 115 -16.73 34.70 31.80
CA GLY A 115 -16.05 35.97 31.53
C GLY A 115 -14.56 35.87 31.18
N HIS A 116 -13.93 34.69 31.25
CA HIS A 116 -12.51 34.49 30.94
C HIS A 116 -12.30 33.50 29.78
N ALA A 117 -11.16 33.60 29.09
CA ALA A 117 -10.73 32.57 28.15
C ALA A 117 -10.22 31.33 28.91
N ALA A 118 -10.60 30.15 28.44
CA ALA A 118 -10.24 28.88 29.04
C ALA A 118 -8.71 28.69 29.05
N ALA A 119 -8.21 28.27 30.21
CA ALA A 119 -6.82 27.88 30.36
C ALA A 119 -6.64 26.42 29.99
N LEU A 120 -5.50 26.11 29.39
CA LEU A 120 -5.05 24.75 29.11
C LEU A 120 -3.62 24.63 29.62
N HIS A 121 -3.38 23.75 30.59
CA HIS A 121 -2.04 23.40 31.04
C HIS A 121 -1.83 21.91 30.90
N ARG A 122 -0.84 21.52 30.09
CA ARG A 122 -0.46 20.12 29.92
C ARG A 122 0.42 19.69 31.09
N LEU A 123 0.11 18.54 31.67
CA LEU A 123 0.89 17.98 32.76
C LEU A 123 2.19 17.35 32.19
N PRO A 124 3.29 17.40 32.95
CA PRO A 124 4.55 16.78 32.53
C PRO A 124 4.43 15.25 32.41
N PRO A 125 5.13 14.60 31.47
CA PRO A 125 5.13 13.15 31.38
C PRO A 125 5.92 12.49 32.52
N GLY A 126 5.50 11.28 32.95
CA GLY A 126 6.23 10.48 33.96
C GLY A 126 5.73 10.59 35.40
N ILE A 127 4.46 10.92 35.60
CA ILE A 127 3.82 11.19 36.92
C ILE A 127 3.78 9.96 37.89
N GLY A 128 4.42 8.83 37.56
CA GLY A 128 4.11 7.52 38.16
C GLY A 128 5.13 6.87 39.10
N ALA A 129 6.28 7.48 39.44
CA ALA A 129 7.33 6.75 40.20
C ALA A 129 7.48 7.13 41.69
N GLY A 130 7.04 8.33 42.11
CA GLY A 130 7.38 8.87 43.43
C GLY A 130 6.21 9.23 44.37
N GLY A 131 4.96 9.16 43.90
CA GLY A 131 3.81 9.62 44.69
C GLY A 131 3.78 11.14 44.98
N GLU A 132 4.66 11.91 44.34
CA GLU A 132 4.73 13.37 44.51
C GLU A 132 3.51 14.06 43.88
N SER A 133 2.99 15.09 44.55
CA SER A 133 1.85 15.87 44.05
C SER A 133 2.27 16.76 42.89
N VAL A 134 1.51 16.75 41.80
CA VAL A 134 1.75 17.63 40.65
C VAL A 134 1.17 19.01 40.94
N THR A 135 2.00 20.05 40.86
CA THR A 135 1.56 21.44 41.04
C THR A 135 1.33 22.12 39.70
N VAL A 136 0.17 22.75 39.51
CA VAL A 136 -0.21 23.41 38.26
C VAL A 136 -0.74 24.82 38.51
N THR A 137 -0.32 25.79 37.69
CA THR A 137 -0.97 27.10 37.62
C THR A 137 -1.71 27.23 36.29
N LEU A 138 -3.02 27.47 36.37
CA LEU A 138 -3.91 27.66 35.23
C LEU A 138 -4.23 29.15 35.09
N ALA A 139 -3.55 29.81 34.14
CA ALA A 139 -3.82 31.21 33.83
C ALA A 139 -4.99 31.30 32.83
N VAL A 140 -6.16 31.73 33.30
CA VAL A 140 -7.29 32.03 32.43
C VAL A 140 -7.06 33.39 31.77
N GLY A 141 -7.28 33.46 30.45
CA GLY A 141 -7.01 34.67 29.68
C GLY A 141 -8.14 35.70 29.76
N PRO A 142 -7.96 36.87 29.13
CA PRO A 142 -9.03 37.86 29.00
C PRO A 142 -10.24 37.26 28.28
N SER A 143 -11.42 37.86 28.45
CA SER A 143 -12.65 37.37 27.82
C SER A 143 -12.47 37.21 26.31
N ALA A 144 -12.54 35.96 25.83
CA ALA A 144 -12.42 35.63 24.42
C ALA A 144 -13.73 35.04 23.89
N ARG A 145 -13.97 35.28 22.59
CA ARG A 145 -15.13 34.76 21.88
C ARG A 145 -14.69 34.29 20.49
N ALA A 146 -15.08 33.09 20.12
CA ALA A 146 -14.93 32.60 18.76
C ALA A 146 -16.25 32.78 18.03
N GLU A 147 -16.26 33.63 17.01
CA GLU A 147 -17.43 33.85 16.16
C GLU A 147 -17.33 33.05 14.88
N MET A 148 -18.36 32.24 14.63
CA MET A 148 -18.47 31.38 13.44
C MET A 148 -19.85 31.57 12.84
N THR A 149 -19.94 31.58 11.51
CA THR A 149 -21.22 31.66 10.79
C THR A 149 -21.48 30.34 10.10
N PHE A 150 -22.66 29.76 10.30
CA PHE A 150 -23.07 28.49 9.73
C PHE A 150 -24.20 28.66 8.72
N ARG A 151 -24.14 27.90 7.63
CA ARG A 151 -25.14 27.87 6.57
C ARG A 151 -25.68 26.46 6.38
N ASP A 152 -26.95 26.36 6.03
CA ASP A 152 -27.54 25.12 5.56
C ASP A 152 -26.98 24.74 4.17
N PRO A 153 -27.26 23.53 3.66
CA PRO A 153 -26.79 23.10 2.34
C PRO A 153 -27.30 23.97 1.16
N GLN A 154 -28.30 24.82 1.37
CA GLN A 154 -28.85 25.75 0.39
C GLN A 154 -28.27 27.17 0.54
N GLY A 155 -27.32 27.39 1.45
CA GLY A 155 -26.68 28.68 1.69
C GLY A 155 -27.48 29.64 2.58
N ARG A 156 -28.58 29.19 3.18
CA ARG A 156 -29.37 30.00 4.13
C ARG A 156 -28.73 29.96 5.52
N PRO A 157 -28.95 30.98 6.38
CA PRO A 157 -28.58 30.92 7.79
C PRO A 157 -29.04 29.60 8.44
N LEU A 158 -28.12 28.89 9.09
CA LEU A 158 -28.49 27.70 9.87
C LEU A 158 -28.95 28.14 11.26
N VAL A 159 -30.25 28.13 11.54
CA VAL A 159 -30.81 28.65 12.80
C VAL A 159 -31.03 27.52 13.82
N GLY A 160 -30.65 27.75 15.08
CA GLY A 160 -30.92 26.83 16.19
C GLY A 160 -30.10 25.53 16.19
N ALA A 161 -29.10 25.41 15.31
CA ALA A 161 -28.14 24.31 15.35
C ALA A 161 -27.22 24.44 16.57
N LYS A 162 -26.95 23.30 17.22
CA LYS A 162 -26.06 23.18 18.36
C LYS A 162 -24.61 23.06 17.88
N ILE A 163 -23.74 23.92 18.38
CA ILE A 163 -22.32 23.96 18.06
C ILE A 163 -21.53 23.57 19.31
N VAL A 164 -20.72 22.52 19.20
CA VAL A 164 -19.92 21.97 20.30
C VAL A 164 -18.47 21.87 19.83
N PRO A 165 -17.50 22.58 20.44
CA PRO A 165 -16.09 22.36 20.13
C PRO A 165 -15.70 20.90 20.39
N SER A 166 -15.05 20.25 19.41
CA SER A 166 -14.59 18.85 19.51
C SER A 166 -13.06 18.76 19.61
N VAL A 167 -12.35 19.72 19.02
CA VAL A 167 -10.89 19.83 19.10
C VAL A 167 -10.50 21.28 19.37
N VAL A 168 -9.72 21.49 20.43
CA VAL A 168 -9.25 22.82 20.86
C VAL A 168 -7.75 22.77 21.12
N ARG A 169 -6.98 23.70 20.53
CA ARG A 169 -5.50 23.75 20.61
C ARG A 169 -4.85 22.40 20.31
N GLN A 170 -5.37 21.71 19.30
CA GLN A 170 -4.97 20.40 18.82
C GLN A 170 -5.16 19.27 19.85
N VAL A 171 -6.06 19.49 20.81
CA VAL A 171 -6.47 18.49 21.80
C VAL A 171 -7.92 18.14 21.53
N PRO A 172 -8.22 16.88 21.18
CA PRO A 172 -9.58 16.37 21.25
C PRO A 172 -10.07 16.54 22.69
N ILE A 173 -11.23 17.17 22.88
CA ILE A 173 -11.80 17.39 24.20
C ILE A 173 -12.95 16.43 24.48
N PRO A 174 -13.17 16.01 25.75
CA PRO A 174 -14.34 15.22 26.11
C PRO A 174 -15.66 15.88 25.72
N ALA A 175 -16.68 15.07 25.41
CA ALA A 175 -18.02 15.56 25.11
C ALA A 175 -18.52 16.48 26.23
N GLU A 176 -18.33 16.08 27.48
CA GLU A 176 -18.75 16.87 28.66
C GLU A 176 -18.07 18.24 28.75
N LEU A 177 -16.80 18.34 28.35
CA LEU A 177 -16.08 19.61 28.31
C LEU A 177 -16.49 20.45 27.10
N GLY A 178 -16.70 19.82 25.93
CA GLY A 178 -17.25 20.49 24.76
C GLY A 178 -18.64 21.07 25.02
N GLU A 179 -19.49 20.34 25.74
CA GLU A 179 -20.82 20.78 26.17
C GLU A 179 -20.77 22.02 27.06
N ALA A 180 -19.71 22.20 27.86
CA ALA A 180 -19.52 23.42 28.64
C ALA A 180 -19.26 24.67 27.77
N PHE A 181 -18.82 24.48 26.52
CA PHE A 181 -18.64 25.53 25.52
C PHE A 181 -19.77 25.56 24.49
N ALA A 182 -20.79 24.70 24.62
CA ALA A 182 -21.82 24.57 23.61
C ALA A 182 -22.61 25.88 23.46
N THR A 183 -22.96 26.18 22.22
CA THR A 183 -23.77 27.34 21.88
C THR A 183 -24.77 26.97 20.79
N ALA A 184 -25.72 27.85 20.53
CA ALA A 184 -26.68 27.70 19.44
C ALA A 184 -26.49 28.82 18.43
N THR A 185 -26.79 28.52 17.18
CA THR A 185 -26.80 29.51 16.10
C THR A 185 -28.01 30.43 16.19
N ASP A 186 -27.79 31.73 15.99
CA ASP A 186 -28.82 32.78 15.96
C ASP A 186 -29.60 32.81 14.63
N ALA A 187 -30.48 33.82 14.46
CA ALA A 187 -31.30 33.98 13.26
C ALA A 187 -30.49 34.22 11.97
N GLU A 188 -29.26 34.72 12.10
CA GLU A 188 -28.32 34.92 10.99
C GLU A 188 -27.33 33.74 10.84
N GLY A 189 -27.51 32.68 11.63
CA GLY A 189 -26.67 31.49 11.63
C GLY A 189 -25.32 31.71 12.31
N ARG A 190 -25.15 32.77 13.09
CA ARG A 190 -23.92 33.02 13.85
C ARG A 190 -23.96 32.28 15.17
N ALA A 191 -22.82 31.69 15.53
CA ALA A 191 -22.58 31.07 16.81
C ALA A 191 -21.39 31.76 17.47
N THR A 192 -21.56 32.13 18.74
CA THR A 192 -20.50 32.72 19.55
C THR A 192 -20.14 31.74 20.66
N VAL A 193 -18.97 31.11 20.54
CA VAL A 193 -18.43 30.23 21.57
C VAL A 193 -17.70 31.09 22.60
N ALA A 194 -18.28 31.22 23.79
CA ALA A 194 -17.70 32.02 24.87
C ALA A 194 -16.54 31.28 25.55
N GLY A 195 -15.49 32.02 25.92
CA GLY A 195 -14.35 31.49 26.65
C GLY A 195 -13.31 30.78 25.77
N LEU A 196 -13.45 30.80 24.44
CA LEU A 196 -12.44 30.33 23.51
C LEU A 196 -12.12 31.42 22.50
N ASP A 197 -10.84 31.57 22.17
CA ASP A 197 -10.40 32.40 21.05
C ASP A 197 -10.63 31.67 19.72
N GLN A 198 -10.90 32.41 18.64
CA GLN A 198 -11.16 31.81 17.33
C GLN A 198 -10.00 30.94 16.82
N SER A 199 -8.74 31.34 17.07
CA SER A 199 -7.56 30.57 16.68
C SER A 199 -7.35 29.29 17.49
N ALA A 200 -8.04 29.16 18.62
CA ALA A 200 -7.93 28.00 19.50
C ALA A 200 -8.88 26.86 19.12
N VAL A 201 -9.92 27.11 18.30
CA VAL A 201 -10.90 26.10 17.90
C VAL A 201 -10.45 25.44 16.59
N ASP A 202 -10.05 24.17 16.65
CA ASP A 202 -9.59 23.42 15.47
C ASP A 202 -10.74 22.66 14.79
N ALA A 203 -11.71 22.17 15.55
CA ALA A 203 -12.91 21.49 15.04
C ALA A 203 -14.12 21.69 15.94
N VAL A 204 -15.30 21.68 15.31
CA VAL A 204 -16.60 21.76 15.95
C VAL A 204 -17.50 20.64 15.44
N ARG A 205 -18.26 20.07 16.36
CA ARG A 205 -19.38 19.18 16.08
C ARG A 205 -20.65 20.02 16.01
N VAL A 206 -21.38 19.86 14.91
CA VAL A 206 -22.61 20.59 14.63
C VAL A 206 -23.76 19.60 14.54
N SER A 207 -24.75 19.79 15.40
CA SER A 207 -25.97 18.97 15.41
C SER A 207 -27.15 19.86 15.05
N ALA A 208 -27.84 19.52 13.97
CA ALA A 208 -29.01 20.26 13.50
C ALA A 208 -30.14 19.31 13.09
N SER A 209 -31.38 19.72 13.35
CA SER A 209 -32.56 18.92 13.01
C SER A 209 -32.59 18.63 11.51
N GLY A 210 -32.70 17.34 11.15
CA GLY A 210 -32.73 16.89 9.75
C GLY A 210 -31.38 16.87 9.03
N LEU A 211 -30.27 17.26 9.67
CA LEU A 211 -28.91 17.25 9.07
C LEU A 211 -27.93 16.31 9.79
N GLY A 212 -28.40 15.58 10.80
CA GLY A 212 -27.57 14.68 11.60
C GLY A 212 -26.49 15.42 12.39
N GLU A 213 -25.52 14.67 12.87
CA GLU A 213 -24.31 15.20 13.51
C GLU A 213 -23.18 15.24 12.47
N GLN A 214 -22.54 16.40 12.35
CA GLN A 214 -21.47 16.63 11.41
C GLN A 214 -20.27 17.25 12.13
N GLU A 215 -19.08 16.69 11.94
CA GLU A 215 -17.84 17.25 12.45
C GLU A 215 -17.15 18.09 11.37
N ILE A 216 -16.89 19.35 11.70
CA ILE A 216 -16.34 20.34 10.80
C ILE A 216 -15.05 20.89 11.39
N ALA A 217 -13.99 20.80 10.62
CA ALA A 217 -12.71 21.38 10.99
C ALA A 217 -12.80 22.92 10.85
N ALA A 218 -12.85 23.60 12.00
CA ALA A 218 -12.90 25.06 12.11
C ALA A 218 -11.58 25.70 11.62
N ASP A 219 -10.48 24.95 11.67
CA ASP A 219 -9.19 25.36 11.13
C ASP A 219 -9.14 25.41 9.58
N VAL A 220 -10.15 24.97 8.84
CA VAL A 220 -10.11 24.99 7.36
C VAL A 220 -10.86 26.17 6.76
N SER A 221 -11.64 26.90 7.57
CA SER A 221 -12.37 28.09 7.12
C SER A 221 -11.65 29.36 7.60
N PRO A 222 -11.28 30.29 6.69
CA PRO A 222 -10.73 31.58 7.10
C PRO A 222 -11.71 32.33 8.01
N PRO A 223 -11.23 33.11 8.99
CA PRO A 223 -12.08 33.99 9.79
C PRO A 223 -13.01 34.83 8.91
N GLY A 224 -14.31 34.82 9.21
CA GLY A 224 -15.34 35.53 8.44
C GLY A 224 -15.91 34.77 7.23
N THR A 225 -15.40 33.58 6.89
CA THR A 225 -16.02 32.73 5.83
C THR A 225 -17.12 31.87 6.44
N PRO A 226 -18.36 31.89 5.91
CA PRO A 226 -19.42 31.02 6.40
C PRO A 226 -19.11 29.54 6.19
N ILE A 227 -19.38 28.72 7.21
CA ILE A 227 -19.23 27.28 7.23
C ILE A 227 -20.54 26.65 6.75
N ALA A 228 -20.55 26.00 5.59
CA ALA A 228 -21.72 25.29 5.09
C ALA A 228 -21.72 23.83 5.59
N LEU A 229 -22.87 23.36 6.08
CA LEU A 229 -23.08 21.93 6.34
C LEU A 229 -23.22 21.17 5.03
N ALA A 230 -22.81 19.90 5.03
CA ALA A 230 -23.08 19.01 3.93
C ALA A 230 -24.57 18.64 3.89
N PRO A 231 -25.16 18.45 2.69
CA PRO A 231 -26.46 17.80 2.58
C PRO A 231 -26.40 16.39 3.18
N VAL A 232 -27.56 15.79 3.46
CA VAL A 232 -27.65 14.46 4.06
C VAL A 232 -28.41 13.48 3.18
N GLY A 233 -28.19 12.20 3.43
CA GLY A 233 -29.04 11.10 2.96
C GLY A 233 -29.31 10.10 4.08
N LYS A 234 -30.06 9.04 3.75
CA LYS A 234 -30.42 7.95 4.65
C LYS A 234 -29.59 6.71 4.38
N VAL A 235 -29.15 6.02 5.43
CA VAL A 235 -28.50 4.71 5.32
C VAL A 235 -29.28 3.71 6.18
N ALA A 236 -29.67 2.59 5.61
CA ALA A 236 -30.33 1.51 6.33
C ALA A 236 -29.79 0.16 5.85
N GLY A 237 -30.06 -0.90 6.59
CA GLY A 237 -29.62 -2.21 6.17
C GLY A 237 -29.83 -3.32 7.17
N ARG A 238 -29.23 -4.46 6.85
CA ARG A 238 -29.30 -5.66 7.66
C ARG A 238 -27.97 -6.40 7.69
N LEU A 239 -27.56 -6.80 8.88
CA LEU A 239 -26.48 -7.77 9.08
C LEU A 239 -26.99 -9.17 8.74
N VAL A 240 -26.33 -9.85 7.80
CA VAL A 240 -26.75 -11.17 7.30
C VAL A 240 -25.82 -12.23 7.85
N ALA A 241 -26.32 -13.07 8.76
CA ALA A 241 -25.56 -14.19 9.30
C ALA A 241 -25.41 -15.33 8.27
N PRO A 242 -24.33 -16.14 8.37
CA PRO A 242 -24.19 -17.37 7.60
C PRO A 242 -25.39 -18.33 7.75
N ALA A 243 -25.66 -19.12 6.72
CA ALA A 243 -26.86 -19.97 6.64
C ALA A 243 -26.94 -21.07 7.70
N ASP A 244 -25.84 -21.39 8.37
CA ASP A 244 -25.73 -22.34 9.48
C ASP A 244 -25.96 -21.67 10.86
N HIS A 245 -25.92 -20.34 10.94
CA HIS A 245 -26.27 -19.61 12.16
C HIS A 245 -27.79 -19.60 12.38
N ARG A 246 -28.23 -19.99 13.59
CA ARG A 246 -29.65 -20.10 13.97
C ARG A 246 -30.05 -19.20 15.15
N GLY A 247 -29.10 -18.50 15.76
CA GLY A 247 -29.32 -17.63 16.92
C GLY A 247 -29.60 -16.18 16.56
N PRO A 248 -30.12 -15.36 17.51
CA PRO A 248 -30.24 -13.92 17.34
C PRO A 248 -28.86 -13.24 17.33
N LEU A 249 -28.74 -12.14 16.58
CA LEU A 249 -27.56 -11.28 16.63
C LEU A 249 -27.62 -10.42 17.90
N LYS A 250 -26.57 -10.46 18.72
CA LYS A 250 -26.48 -9.74 20.01
C LYS A 250 -25.15 -9.00 20.10
N GLY A 251 -25.17 -7.82 20.72
CA GLY A 251 -23.96 -7.02 20.97
C GLY A 251 -23.24 -6.58 19.69
N LEU A 252 -23.97 -6.39 18.59
CA LEU A 252 -23.44 -5.84 17.34
C LEU A 252 -24.06 -4.46 17.08
N ALA A 253 -23.22 -3.50 16.73
CA ALA A 253 -23.61 -2.18 16.25
C ALA A 253 -23.04 -1.94 14.85
N VAL A 254 -23.66 -1.04 14.10
CA VAL A 254 -23.09 -0.53 12.85
C VAL A 254 -22.57 0.87 13.10
N ARG A 255 -21.39 1.15 12.56
CA ARG A 255 -20.83 2.49 12.47
C ARG A 255 -20.84 2.91 11.00
N VAL A 256 -21.42 4.06 10.71
CA VAL A 256 -21.39 4.69 9.37
C VAL A 256 -20.61 5.97 9.46
N ARG A 257 -19.68 6.14 8.53
CA ARG A 257 -18.86 7.34 8.43
C ARG A 257 -18.87 7.89 7.03
N SER A 258 -19.08 9.20 6.89
CA SER A 258 -18.79 9.96 5.68
C SER A 258 -17.38 10.53 5.73
N ARG A 259 -16.56 10.19 4.72
CA ARG A 259 -15.15 10.60 4.62
C ARG A 259 -15.01 11.97 3.94
N VAL A 260 -14.04 12.76 4.44
CA VAL A 260 -13.65 14.05 3.85
C VAL A 260 -12.85 13.81 2.57
N GLY A 261 -13.22 14.48 1.48
CA GLY A 261 -12.61 14.27 0.17
C GLY A 261 -13.17 13.02 -0.50
N GLY A 262 -13.61 13.12 -1.75
CA GLY A 262 -14.20 11.97 -2.45
C GLY A 262 -15.37 12.30 -3.38
N PHE A 263 -15.99 13.46 -3.21
CA PHE A 263 -17.17 13.86 -3.98
C PHE A 263 -17.26 15.39 -4.09
N GLU A 264 -18.02 15.89 -5.06
CA GLU A 264 -18.27 17.34 -5.20
C GLU A 264 -18.95 17.86 -3.92
N GLY A 265 -18.36 18.86 -3.25
CA GLY A 265 -18.86 19.38 -1.97
C GLY A 265 -18.41 18.59 -0.73
N SER A 266 -17.59 17.54 -0.86
CA SER A 266 -17.03 16.83 0.29
C SER A 266 -16.02 17.70 1.04
N GLY A 267 -16.39 18.19 2.22
CA GLY A 267 -15.52 18.99 3.10
C GLY A 267 -15.83 18.81 4.59
N VAL A 268 -16.84 18.00 4.90
CA VAL A 268 -17.38 17.77 6.24
C VAL A 268 -17.44 16.26 6.46
N SER A 269 -16.96 15.79 7.60
CA SER A 269 -17.15 14.40 8.00
C SER A 269 -18.42 14.29 8.83
N ALA A 270 -19.10 13.16 8.72
CA ALA A 270 -20.13 12.76 9.66
C ALA A 270 -19.84 11.35 10.12
N GLU A 271 -20.13 11.06 11.37
CA GLU A 271 -20.08 9.71 11.92
C GLU A 271 -21.36 9.47 12.73
N ALA A 272 -21.87 8.25 12.66
CA ALA A 272 -22.92 7.79 13.53
C ALA A 272 -22.73 6.31 13.84
N VAL A 273 -23.16 5.92 15.04
CA VAL A 273 -23.22 4.52 15.48
C VAL A 273 -24.66 4.20 15.83
N ALA A 274 -25.18 3.08 15.32
CA ALA A 274 -26.52 2.59 15.63
C ALA A 274 -26.44 1.12 16.06
N PRO A 275 -27.09 0.74 17.18
CA PRO A 275 -27.19 -0.66 17.56
C PRO A 275 -28.00 -1.45 16.52
N CYS A 276 -27.67 -2.72 16.34
CA CYS A 276 -28.50 -3.62 15.54
C CYS A 276 -29.58 -4.28 16.39
N ASP A 277 -30.77 -4.44 15.82
CA ASP A 277 -31.79 -5.29 16.44
C ASP A 277 -31.40 -6.79 16.36
N ALA A 278 -32.17 -7.65 17.03
CA ALA A 278 -31.91 -9.10 17.06
C ALA A 278 -31.99 -9.78 15.66
N ALA A 279 -32.61 -9.12 14.67
CA ALA A 279 -32.69 -9.56 13.29
C ALA A 279 -31.56 -8.97 12.40
N GLY A 280 -30.69 -8.14 12.99
CA GLY A 280 -29.57 -7.49 12.33
C GLY A 280 -29.90 -6.15 11.67
N ARG A 281 -31.09 -5.59 11.87
CA ARG A 281 -31.49 -4.34 11.20
C ARG A 281 -30.89 -3.11 11.89
N PHE A 282 -30.48 -2.15 11.07
CA PHE A 282 -29.93 -0.87 11.51
C PHE A 282 -30.43 0.28 10.60
N GLU A 283 -30.47 1.50 11.15
CA GLU A 283 -30.90 2.69 10.43
C GLU A 283 -30.17 3.95 10.90
N PHE A 284 -29.80 4.78 9.94
CA PHE A 284 -29.23 6.11 10.10
C PHE A 284 -30.09 7.10 9.28
N PRO A 285 -30.97 7.87 9.93
CA PRO A 285 -31.96 8.69 9.23
C PRO A 285 -31.35 9.90 8.51
N ALA A 286 -30.21 10.40 8.98
CA ALA A 286 -29.49 11.51 8.39
C ALA A 286 -27.98 11.37 8.61
N ILE A 287 -27.22 11.19 7.52
CA ILE A 287 -25.76 11.20 7.49
C ILE A 287 -25.30 12.12 6.38
N ALA A 288 -24.25 12.91 6.63
CA ALA A 288 -23.67 13.77 5.60
C ALA A 288 -23.34 12.98 4.35
N THR A 289 -23.77 13.50 3.20
CA THR A 289 -23.46 12.95 1.89
C THR A 289 -21.96 12.89 1.68
N GLY A 290 -21.52 11.91 0.90
CA GLY A 290 -20.12 11.70 0.62
C GLY A 290 -19.80 10.24 0.45
N LEU A 291 -18.51 9.94 0.54
CA LEU A 291 -18.00 8.58 0.50
C LEU A 291 -18.21 7.93 1.87
N LEU A 292 -19.09 6.93 1.93
CA LEU A 292 -19.40 6.19 3.12
C LEU A 292 -18.43 5.04 3.35
N GLU A 293 -18.16 4.80 4.63
CA GLU A 293 -17.60 3.58 5.18
C GLU A 293 -18.57 3.03 6.22
N ILE A 294 -18.95 1.76 6.08
CA ILE A 294 -19.84 1.05 7.01
C ILE A 294 -19.04 -0.07 7.67
N ARG A 295 -18.99 -0.07 9.01
CA ARG A 295 -18.31 -1.09 9.81
C ARG A 295 -19.25 -1.74 10.80
N VAL A 296 -19.00 -3.02 11.09
CA VAL A 296 -19.67 -3.73 12.17
C VAL A 296 -18.76 -3.68 13.40
N VAL A 297 -19.29 -3.17 14.50
CA VAL A 297 -18.60 -3.05 15.79
C VAL A 297 -19.21 -4.04 16.77
N ALA A 298 -18.37 -4.78 17.49
CA ALA A 298 -18.82 -5.66 18.55
C ALA A 298 -18.78 -4.93 19.91
N GLU A 299 -19.89 -4.96 20.63
CA GLU A 299 -20.06 -4.30 21.92
C GLU A 299 -20.20 -5.35 23.04
N GLY A 300 -19.17 -5.46 23.88
CA GLY A 300 -19.13 -6.32 25.07
C GLY A 300 -18.72 -7.78 24.81
N GLU A 301 -18.39 -8.51 25.89
CA GLU A 301 -17.85 -9.89 25.84
C GLU A 301 -18.86 -10.94 25.34
N GLY A 302 -20.16 -10.64 25.36
CA GLY A 302 -21.24 -11.52 24.92
C GLY A 302 -21.68 -11.31 23.47
N ALA A 303 -20.97 -10.50 22.69
CA ALA A 303 -21.30 -10.22 21.30
C ALA A 303 -21.24 -11.48 20.43
N THR A 304 -22.12 -11.57 19.44
CA THR A 304 -22.10 -12.68 18.46
C THR A 304 -20.71 -12.78 17.81
N PRO A 305 -20.09 -13.99 17.76
CA PRO A 305 -18.72 -14.19 17.26
C PRO A 305 -18.69 -14.28 15.73
N LEU A 306 -19.28 -13.29 15.08
CA LEU A 306 -19.24 -13.10 13.64
C LEU A 306 -18.74 -11.68 13.37
N ARG A 307 -18.05 -11.48 12.26
CA ARG A 307 -17.51 -10.18 11.85
C ARG A 307 -17.79 -9.92 10.38
N ALA A 308 -17.68 -8.67 9.96
CA ALA A 308 -17.82 -8.29 8.56
C ALA A 308 -16.56 -7.55 8.11
N ILE A 309 -16.21 -7.71 6.84
CA ILE A 309 -15.31 -6.77 6.18
C ILE A 309 -16.05 -5.42 6.09
N ALA A 310 -15.32 -4.33 6.33
CA ALA A 310 -15.85 -2.98 6.14
C ALA A 310 -16.40 -2.79 4.72
N VAL A 311 -17.60 -2.22 4.61
CA VAL A 311 -18.15 -1.82 3.30
C VAL A 311 -17.63 -0.41 3.02
N GLU A 312 -16.76 -0.29 2.01
CA GLU A 312 -16.22 0.97 1.53
C GLU A 312 -16.85 1.34 0.17
N ASP A 313 -16.45 2.49 -0.40
CA ASP A 313 -16.71 2.86 -1.80
C ASP A 313 -18.16 3.13 -2.17
N LEU A 314 -18.97 3.45 -1.16
CA LEU A 314 -20.38 3.77 -1.32
C LEU A 314 -20.58 5.30 -1.36
N VAL A 315 -21.18 5.82 -2.43
CA VAL A 315 -21.56 7.24 -2.52
C VAL A 315 -22.96 7.44 -1.97
N LEU A 316 -23.10 8.29 -0.95
CA LEU A 316 -24.39 8.82 -0.50
C LEU A 316 -24.64 10.17 -1.17
N GLU A 317 -25.60 10.21 -2.08
CA GLU A 317 -26.03 11.44 -2.76
C GLU A 317 -27.04 12.24 -1.92
N PRO A 318 -27.11 13.58 -2.09
CA PRO A 318 -28.10 14.43 -1.40
C PRO A 318 -29.53 13.91 -1.52
N GLY A 319 -30.18 13.69 -0.36
CA GLY A 319 -31.56 13.22 -0.27
C GLY A 319 -31.78 11.76 -0.67
N SER A 320 -30.74 11.04 -1.08
CA SER A 320 -30.84 9.62 -1.43
C SER A 320 -30.94 8.73 -0.20
N ALA A 321 -31.46 7.52 -0.41
CA ALA A 321 -31.48 6.47 0.60
C ALA A 321 -30.71 5.25 0.08
N ILE A 322 -29.85 4.69 0.93
CA ILE A 322 -29.09 3.49 0.62
C ILE A 322 -29.51 2.38 1.57
N GLU A 323 -29.89 1.24 0.99
CA GLU A 323 -30.12 0.00 1.72
C GLU A 323 -29.01 -1.01 1.41
N ARG A 324 -28.41 -1.61 2.46
CA ARG A 324 -27.30 -2.56 2.31
C ARG A 324 -27.44 -3.79 3.20
N GLU A 325 -27.24 -4.95 2.60
CA GLU A 325 -26.94 -6.17 3.33
C GLU A 325 -25.43 -6.23 3.63
N VAL A 326 -25.08 -6.46 4.89
CA VAL A 326 -23.69 -6.60 5.32
C VAL A 326 -23.48 -8.04 5.75
N PRO A 327 -22.81 -8.88 4.93
CA PRO A 327 -22.62 -10.29 5.24
C PRO A 327 -21.64 -10.45 6.40
N LEU A 328 -22.12 -11.09 7.45
CA LEU A 328 -21.31 -11.55 8.56
C LEU A 328 -20.63 -12.86 8.19
N ARG A 329 -19.41 -13.05 8.70
CA ARG A 329 -18.55 -14.18 8.37
C ARG A 329 -18.12 -14.94 9.62
N PRO A 330 -17.90 -16.26 9.51
CA PRO A 330 -17.32 -17.05 10.58
C PRO A 330 -15.93 -16.53 10.97
N THR A 331 -15.62 -16.59 12.26
CA THR A 331 -14.33 -16.17 12.79
C THR A 331 -13.56 -17.32 13.42
N VAL A 332 -12.23 -17.24 13.42
CA VAL A 332 -11.37 -18.08 14.25
C VAL A 332 -11.04 -17.33 15.53
N ARG A 333 -11.07 -18.03 16.68
CA ARG A 333 -10.56 -17.47 17.92
C ARG A 333 -9.05 -17.66 17.99
N VAL A 334 -8.30 -16.57 18.02
CA VAL A 334 -6.85 -16.58 18.23
C VAL A 334 -6.57 -16.28 19.69
N ARG A 335 -5.75 -17.11 20.32
CA ARG A 335 -5.26 -16.91 21.68
C ARG A 335 -3.76 -16.75 21.67
N GLY A 336 -3.25 -15.95 22.59
CA GLY A 336 -1.83 -15.90 22.84
C GLY A 336 -1.53 -15.58 24.29
N GLU A 337 -0.26 -15.64 24.60
CA GLU A 337 0.26 -15.37 25.93
C GLU A 337 1.54 -14.55 25.83
N VAL A 338 1.73 -13.64 26.77
CA VAL A 338 2.91 -12.78 26.86
C VAL A 338 3.59 -12.99 28.20
N ARG A 339 4.89 -13.31 28.17
CA ARG A 339 5.69 -13.60 29.37
C ARG A 339 7.05 -12.90 29.35
N GLU A 340 7.61 -12.70 30.53
CA GLU A 340 8.99 -12.24 30.71
C GLU A 340 9.98 -13.36 30.38
N LYS A 341 10.90 -13.09 29.44
CA LYS A 341 11.96 -14.02 29.04
C LYS A 341 12.91 -14.30 30.20
N GLY A 342 13.04 -15.57 30.58
CA GLY A 342 13.82 -16.01 31.74
C GLY A 342 12.92 -16.44 32.90
N PRO A 343 12.48 -15.53 33.80
CA PRO A 343 11.67 -15.88 34.96
C PRO A 343 10.24 -16.31 34.61
N GLY A 344 9.77 -16.12 33.37
CA GLY A 344 8.50 -16.66 32.87
C GLY A 344 7.25 -16.00 33.44
N ARG A 345 7.38 -14.82 34.09
CA ARG A 345 6.25 -14.11 34.70
C ARG A 345 5.29 -13.60 33.63
N PRO A 346 3.97 -13.67 33.85
CA PRO A 346 3.00 -13.11 32.91
C PRO A 346 3.13 -11.59 32.79
N ILE A 347 2.94 -11.05 31.59
CA ILE A 347 3.01 -9.60 31.33
C ILE A 347 1.64 -9.09 30.85
N ALA A 348 0.99 -8.30 31.70
CA ALA A 348 -0.29 -7.66 31.42
C ALA A 348 -0.18 -6.37 30.62
N GLY A 349 -1.23 -6.05 29.88
CA GLY A 349 -1.42 -4.79 29.17
C GLY A 349 -0.49 -4.57 27.99
N VAL A 350 -0.05 -5.63 27.33
CA VAL A 350 0.64 -5.60 26.03
C VAL A 350 -0.42 -5.52 24.95
N LEU A 351 -0.31 -4.53 24.07
CA LEU A 351 -1.27 -4.34 22.98
C LEU A 351 -0.93 -5.23 21.78
N ILE A 352 -1.88 -6.06 21.38
CA ILE A 352 -1.79 -6.99 20.25
C ILE A 352 -2.77 -6.54 19.16
N THR A 353 -2.31 -6.47 17.91
CA THR A 353 -3.18 -6.16 16.75
C THR A 353 -3.65 -7.38 16.02
N ILE A 354 -4.89 -7.31 15.53
CA ILE A 354 -5.64 -8.46 15.01
C ILE A 354 -6.15 -8.25 13.58
N ASN A 355 -6.22 -6.99 13.10
CA ASN A 355 -6.59 -6.55 11.73
C ASN A 355 -8.08 -6.44 11.41
N GLU A 356 -8.75 -5.48 12.04
CA GLU A 356 -10.17 -5.18 11.82
C GLU A 356 -10.57 -5.00 10.35
N ARG A 357 -9.72 -4.35 9.55
CA ARG A 357 -10.03 -4.03 8.15
C ARG A 357 -10.29 -5.29 7.33
N ASP A 358 -9.65 -6.38 7.71
CA ASP A 358 -9.73 -7.69 7.08
C ASP A 358 -10.78 -8.58 7.78
N GLY A 359 -11.74 -7.96 8.49
CA GLY A 359 -12.88 -8.63 9.12
C GLY A 359 -12.58 -9.25 10.48
N GLY A 360 -11.48 -8.90 11.15
CA GLY A 360 -11.17 -9.33 12.51
C GLY A 360 -11.64 -8.36 13.60
N ASP A 361 -11.27 -8.65 14.84
CA ASP A 361 -11.21 -7.65 15.89
C ASP A 361 -10.08 -6.66 15.58
N ALA A 362 -10.19 -5.45 16.12
CA ALA A 362 -9.20 -4.41 15.89
C ALA A 362 -7.87 -4.70 16.59
N TRP A 363 -7.97 -5.09 17.86
CA TRP A 363 -6.86 -5.31 18.77
C TRP A 363 -7.34 -6.00 20.05
N VAL A 364 -6.40 -6.45 20.88
CA VAL A 364 -6.66 -6.97 22.23
C VAL A 364 -5.47 -6.65 23.16
N LEU A 365 -5.74 -6.50 24.45
CA LEU A 365 -4.73 -6.34 25.50
C LEU A 365 -4.50 -7.67 26.22
N SER A 366 -3.27 -7.95 26.63
CA SER A 366 -3.01 -9.05 27.56
C SER A 366 -3.58 -8.76 28.96
N ASP A 367 -4.22 -9.75 29.57
CA ASP A 367 -4.80 -9.70 30.90
C ASP A 367 -3.72 -9.82 32.01
N ALA A 368 -4.15 -9.84 33.28
CA ALA A 368 -3.25 -9.99 34.44
C ALA A 368 -2.44 -11.31 34.43
N ALA A 369 -2.94 -12.35 33.74
CA ALA A 369 -2.25 -13.62 33.53
C ALA A 369 -1.41 -13.62 32.24
N GLY A 370 -1.25 -12.48 31.57
CA GLY A 370 -0.52 -12.34 30.32
C GLY A 370 -1.24 -12.92 29.11
N LYS A 371 -2.49 -13.36 29.26
CA LYS A 371 -3.25 -14.03 28.21
C LYS A 371 -4.11 -13.03 27.44
N TRP A 372 -4.37 -13.34 26.18
CA TRP A 372 -5.29 -12.56 25.35
C TRP A 372 -6.02 -13.47 24.38
N ALA A 373 -7.19 -13.03 23.93
CA ALA A 373 -7.99 -13.71 22.93
C ALA A 373 -8.71 -12.71 22.03
N ALA A 374 -8.75 -12.98 20.73
CA ALA A 374 -9.45 -12.15 19.75
C ALA A 374 -10.01 -13.01 18.61
N LEU A 375 -10.90 -12.43 17.81
CA LEU A 375 -11.49 -13.05 16.64
C LEU A 375 -10.86 -12.51 15.35
N VAL A 376 -10.60 -13.38 14.39
CA VAL A 376 -10.15 -13.02 13.03
C VAL A 376 -11.10 -13.62 12.00
N ASP A 377 -11.30 -12.94 10.86
CA ASP A 377 -12.07 -13.49 9.73
C ASP A 377 -11.41 -14.79 9.25
N ARG A 378 -12.21 -15.86 9.15
CA ARG A 378 -11.76 -17.19 8.71
C ARG A 378 -11.33 -17.23 7.25
N GLU A 379 -11.95 -16.41 6.41
CA GLU A 379 -11.84 -16.47 4.95
C GLU A 379 -10.81 -15.47 4.39
N VAL A 380 -10.18 -14.64 5.24
CA VAL A 380 -9.16 -13.69 4.82
C VAL A 380 -7.79 -14.11 5.35
N ASN A 381 -6.85 -14.39 4.44
CA ASN A 381 -5.47 -14.66 4.82
C ASN A 381 -4.77 -13.36 5.22
N GLN A 382 -4.87 -13.03 6.50
CA GLN A 382 -4.34 -11.81 7.11
C GLN A 382 -3.17 -12.10 8.05
N PRO A 383 -2.25 -11.14 8.26
CA PRO A 383 -1.39 -11.16 9.45
C PRO A 383 -2.27 -11.02 10.71
N PHE A 384 -1.84 -11.50 11.87
CA PHE A 384 -2.55 -11.25 13.14
C PHE A 384 -1.61 -11.52 14.32
N GLY A 385 -1.91 -10.97 15.49
CA GLY A 385 -1.17 -11.26 16.72
C GLY A 385 0.11 -10.42 16.89
N TRP A 386 0.23 -9.28 16.22
CA TRP A 386 1.44 -8.45 16.28
C TRP A 386 1.50 -7.59 17.54
N PRO A 387 2.59 -7.64 18.32
CA PRO A 387 2.78 -6.76 19.46
C PRO A 387 3.09 -5.32 19.01
N MET A 388 2.25 -4.38 19.42
CA MET A 388 2.37 -2.97 19.06
C MET A 388 2.87 -2.09 20.21
N ARG A 389 2.48 -2.41 21.45
CA ARG A 389 2.92 -1.67 22.64
C ARG A 389 3.46 -2.64 23.68
N VAL A 390 4.78 -2.81 23.63
CA VAL A 390 5.52 -3.50 24.68
C VAL A 390 5.75 -2.52 25.83
N ARG A 391 5.33 -2.91 27.04
CA ARG A 391 5.50 -2.06 28.23
C ARG A 391 6.95 -2.02 28.67
N VAL A 392 7.46 -0.83 28.99
CA VAL A 392 8.69 -0.66 29.77
C VAL A 392 8.52 -1.41 31.11
N PRO A 393 9.54 -2.11 31.62
CA PRO A 393 10.93 -2.17 31.15
C PRO A 393 11.20 -3.23 30.08
N TYR A 394 10.19 -3.78 29.41
CA TYR A 394 10.37 -4.87 28.46
C TYR A 394 10.64 -4.37 27.03
N TYR A 395 11.26 -5.24 26.22
CA TYR A 395 11.44 -5.07 24.78
C TYR A 395 11.27 -6.43 24.07
N ILE A 396 11.09 -6.40 22.75
CA ILE A 396 11.07 -7.61 21.91
C ILE A 396 12.52 -7.98 21.59
N PRO A 397 13.06 -9.10 22.11
CA PRO A 397 14.41 -9.51 21.79
C PRO A 397 14.54 -9.94 20.33
N ALA A 398 15.75 -9.82 19.78
CA ALA A 398 16.03 -10.36 18.45
C ALA A 398 15.76 -11.87 18.39
N GLY A 399 15.21 -12.34 17.27
CA GLY A 399 14.83 -13.75 17.07
C GLY A 399 13.54 -14.17 17.79
N SER A 400 12.76 -13.24 18.35
CA SER A 400 11.41 -13.55 18.83
C SER A 400 10.55 -14.12 17.69
N PRO A 401 9.72 -15.15 17.95
CA PRO A 401 8.86 -15.74 16.92
C PRO A 401 7.99 -14.66 16.29
N GLU A 402 8.00 -14.56 14.96
CA GLU A 402 7.00 -13.75 14.26
C GLU A 402 5.62 -14.42 14.40
N PRO A 403 4.54 -13.63 14.50
CA PRO A 403 3.21 -14.18 14.44
C PRO A 403 3.02 -14.93 13.11
N PRO A 404 2.19 -16.00 13.07
CA PRO A 404 1.89 -16.69 11.84
C PRO A 404 1.35 -15.72 10.78
N GLN A 405 1.94 -15.77 9.58
CA GLN A 405 1.48 -14.98 8.43
C GLN A 405 0.42 -15.72 7.60
N ARG A 406 -0.14 -16.81 8.14
CA ARG A 406 -1.05 -17.71 7.43
C ARG A 406 -2.20 -18.15 8.31
N MET A 407 -3.37 -18.27 7.70
CA MET A 407 -4.56 -18.84 8.35
C MET A 407 -4.41 -20.33 8.65
N PRO A 408 -4.99 -20.82 9.77
CA PRO A 408 -4.97 -22.24 10.10
C PRO A 408 -5.79 -23.04 9.07
N PRO A 409 -5.62 -24.38 9.00
CA PRO A 409 -6.43 -25.26 8.15
C PRO A 409 -7.93 -25.22 8.48
N ARG A 410 -8.80 -25.52 7.50
CA ARG A 410 -10.27 -25.57 7.71
C ARG A 410 -10.63 -26.63 8.75
N GLY A 411 -11.56 -26.32 9.66
CA GLY A 411 -11.92 -27.15 10.82
C GLY A 411 -11.19 -26.80 12.12
N VAL A 412 -10.27 -25.82 12.09
CA VAL A 412 -9.67 -25.23 13.29
C VAL A 412 -10.40 -23.94 13.64
N ASP A 413 -11.22 -23.97 14.68
CA ASP A 413 -12.01 -22.83 15.15
C ASP A 413 -11.30 -22.01 16.23
N GLU A 414 -10.22 -22.56 16.79
CA GLU A 414 -9.38 -21.91 17.79
C GLU A 414 -7.89 -22.16 17.50
N LEU A 415 -7.09 -21.10 17.54
CA LEU A 415 -5.65 -21.11 17.28
C LEU A 415 -4.90 -20.53 18.47
N THR A 416 -4.01 -21.31 19.07
CA THR A 416 -3.11 -20.83 20.13
C THR A 416 -1.76 -20.47 19.51
N LEU A 417 -1.35 -19.21 19.67
CA LEU A 417 -0.05 -18.72 19.23
C LEU A 417 1.08 -19.16 20.18
N PRO A 418 2.33 -19.23 19.67
CA PRO A 418 3.51 -19.33 20.52
C PRO A 418 3.53 -18.21 21.56
N ILE A 419 4.09 -18.51 22.73
CA ILE A 419 4.24 -17.52 23.80
C ILE A 419 5.18 -16.42 23.30
N LEU A 420 4.71 -15.17 23.39
CA LEU A 420 5.52 -14.00 23.15
C LEU A 420 6.39 -13.73 24.38
N GLU A 421 7.67 -14.05 24.28
CA GLU A 421 8.64 -13.74 25.33
C GLU A 421 9.21 -12.34 25.13
N LEU A 422 9.01 -11.48 26.12
CA LEU A 422 9.58 -10.13 26.18
C LEU A 422 10.76 -10.11 27.15
N ALA A 423 11.90 -9.59 26.71
CA ALA A 423 13.07 -9.47 27.56
C ALA A 423 13.01 -8.18 28.37
N ARG A 424 13.47 -8.22 29.62
CA ARG A 424 13.64 -6.99 30.42
C ARG A 424 14.87 -6.25 29.90
N GLY A 425 14.69 -5.00 29.49
CA GLY A 425 15.76 -4.13 29.05
C GLY A 425 16.49 -3.43 30.21
N VAL A 426 17.59 -2.78 29.88
CA VAL A 426 18.39 -1.97 30.79
C VAL A 426 18.02 -0.50 30.70
N ASP A 427 18.31 0.22 31.77
CA ASP A 427 18.06 1.65 31.89
C ASP A 427 19.27 2.45 31.43
N VAL A 428 19.08 3.30 30.43
CA VAL A 428 20.09 4.19 29.87
C VAL A 428 19.86 5.59 30.41
N ARG A 429 20.84 6.12 31.15
CA ARG A 429 20.78 7.45 31.77
C ARG A 429 21.67 8.42 31.02
N GLY A 430 21.27 9.69 31.00
CA GLY A 430 22.13 10.75 30.50
C GLY A 430 21.72 12.13 30.98
N VAL A 431 22.49 13.12 30.55
CA VAL A 431 22.29 14.54 30.83
C VAL A 431 22.46 15.35 29.56
N VAL A 432 21.60 16.34 29.38
CA VAL A 432 21.70 17.33 28.31
C VAL A 432 22.21 18.64 28.89
N ARG A 433 23.26 19.19 28.30
CA ARG A 433 23.90 20.44 28.73
C ARG A 433 23.97 21.45 27.60
N ASP A 434 24.03 22.74 27.94
CA ASP A 434 24.34 23.82 27.01
C ASP A 434 25.87 23.94 26.81
N PRO A 435 26.35 24.83 25.90
CA PRO A 435 27.79 25.03 25.68
C PRO A 435 28.57 25.53 26.91
N ASP A 436 27.89 26.16 27.87
CA ASP A 436 28.46 26.65 29.13
C ASP A 436 28.46 25.58 30.23
N GLY A 437 27.98 24.36 29.92
CA GLY A 437 27.92 23.21 30.82
C GLY A 437 26.71 23.18 31.75
N ARG A 438 25.77 24.12 31.62
CA ARG A 438 24.55 24.17 32.45
C ARG A 438 23.53 23.13 32.00
N PRO A 439 22.76 22.54 32.93
CA PRO A 439 21.74 21.55 32.58
C PRO A 439 20.59 22.18 31.78
N VAL A 440 20.07 21.44 30.80
CA VAL A 440 18.99 21.91 29.93
C VAL A 440 17.71 21.12 30.21
N ALA A 441 16.76 21.76 30.90
CA ALA A 441 15.44 21.18 31.16
C ALA A 441 14.55 21.14 29.92
N GLY A 442 13.67 20.13 29.83
CA GLY A 442 12.69 20.00 28.75
C GLY A 442 13.27 19.77 27.35
N ALA A 443 14.56 19.44 27.24
CA ALA A 443 15.17 19.04 25.97
C ALA A 443 14.59 17.69 25.52
N GLU A 444 14.21 17.59 24.25
CA GLU A 444 13.75 16.36 23.62
C GLU A 444 14.94 15.51 23.18
N VAL A 445 15.04 14.31 23.72
CA VAL A 445 16.03 13.30 23.32
C VAL A 445 15.33 12.28 22.42
N GLU A 446 15.67 12.34 21.14
CA GLU A 446 15.30 11.36 20.12
C GLU A 446 16.19 10.13 20.26
N LEU A 447 15.58 8.96 20.30
CA LEU A 447 16.23 7.65 20.37
C LEU A 447 15.74 6.81 19.20
N PHE A 448 16.65 6.12 18.51
CA PHE A 448 16.32 5.06 17.56
C PHE A 448 16.88 3.73 18.07
N MET A 449 16.03 2.72 18.12
CA MET A 449 16.34 1.37 18.55
C MET A 449 15.99 0.39 17.44
N THR A 450 16.91 -0.50 17.09
CA THR A 450 16.60 -1.63 16.20
C THR A 450 16.20 -2.83 17.04
N SER A 451 15.00 -3.38 16.82
CA SER A 451 14.53 -4.58 17.53
C SER A 451 14.40 -5.74 16.54
N GLY A 452 15.47 -6.53 16.41
CA GLY A 452 15.50 -7.74 15.57
C GLY A 452 14.93 -7.55 14.16
N ASP A 453 14.09 -8.51 13.73
CA ASP A 453 13.38 -8.50 12.44
C ASP A 453 12.15 -7.58 12.40
N TYR A 454 11.75 -7.01 13.54
CA TYR A 454 10.59 -6.11 13.67
C TYR A 454 10.87 -4.66 13.25
N GLY A 455 12.14 -4.32 12.96
CA GLY A 455 12.54 -3.03 12.37
C GLY A 455 13.11 -2.01 13.36
N THR A 456 13.34 -0.77 12.88
CA THR A 456 13.77 0.36 13.71
C THR A 456 12.56 1.13 14.24
N PHE A 457 12.56 1.40 15.54
CA PHE A 457 11.55 2.19 16.24
C PHE A 457 12.19 3.46 16.80
N ALA A 458 11.43 4.56 16.83
CA ALA A 458 11.86 5.82 17.42
C ALA A 458 11.13 6.08 18.74
N ARG A 459 11.87 6.50 19.76
CA ARG A 459 11.32 6.93 21.06
C ARG A 459 11.79 8.34 21.36
N LEU A 460 10.95 9.12 22.04
CA LEU A 460 11.27 10.46 22.50
C LEU A 460 11.18 10.51 24.02
N VAL A 461 12.20 11.04 24.68
CA VAL A 461 12.17 11.35 26.12
C VAL A 461 12.50 12.82 26.35
N ARG A 462 12.03 13.41 27.44
CA ARG A 462 12.36 14.79 27.80
C ARG A 462 13.22 14.83 29.05
N THR A 463 14.09 15.84 29.14
CA THR A 463 14.94 16.05 30.32
C THR A 463 14.19 16.74 31.47
N ASP A 464 14.55 16.38 32.70
CA ASP A 464 14.09 17.01 33.94
C ASP A 464 14.72 18.40 34.18
N ALA A 465 14.42 19.04 35.31
CA ALA A 465 14.94 20.36 35.67
C ALA A 465 16.48 20.41 35.74
N GLU A 466 17.11 19.31 36.12
CA GLU A 466 18.56 19.12 36.16
C GLU A 466 19.14 18.60 34.84
N GLY A 467 18.37 18.64 33.76
CA GLY A 467 18.79 18.26 32.42
C GLY A 467 18.99 16.76 32.23
N ARG A 468 18.58 15.92 33.19
CA ARG A 468 18.77 14.46 33.15
C ARG A 468 17.64 13.80 32.39
N PHE A 469 17.95 12.70 31.71
CA PHE A 469 16.97 11.85 31.07
C PHE A 469 17.23 10.37 31.39
N LEU A 470 16.15 9.60 31.39
CA LEU A 470 16.17 8.15 31.54
C LEU A 470 15.43 7.51 30.36
N VAL A 471 16.11 6.61 29.68
CA VAL A 471 15.50 5.71 28.70
C VAL A 471 15.49 4.32 29.31
N ALA A 472 14.33 3.89 29.79
CA ALA A 472 14.16 2.59 30.43
C ALA A 472 13.79 1.48 29.43
N GLY A 473 14.18 0.24 29.69
CA GLY A 473 13.76 -0.93 28.91
C GLY A 473 14.45 -1.06 27.55
N VAL A 474 15.75 -0.77 27.51
CA VAL A 474 16.55 -0.80 26.29
C VAL A 474 17.27 -2.13 26.11
N ASP A 475 17.41 -2.61 24.87
CA ASP A 475 18.26 -3.76 24.59
C ASP A 475 19.72 -3.44 24.96
N ALA A 476 20.29 -4.23 25.87
CA ALA A 476 21.67 -4.06 26.35
C ALA A 476 22.70 -4.24 25.22
N ILE A 477 22.44 -5.13 24.26
CA ILE A 477 23.38 -5.47 23.17
C ILE A 477 23.06 -4.72 21.87
N GLY A 478 21.83 -4.20 21.74
CA GLY A 478 21.36 -3.45 20.58
C GLY A 478 22.06 -2.10 20.41
N GLU A 479 22.20 -1.66 19.15
CA GLU A 479 22.66 -0.30 18.84
C GLU A 479 21.53 0.70 19.07
N LEU A 480 21.85 1.78 19.78
CA LEU A 480 21.00 2.89 20.15
C LEU A 480 21.56 4.15 19.51
N LYS A 481 20.72 4.90 18.81
CA LYS A 481 21.12 6.17 18.21
C LYS A 481 20.38 7.31 18.88
N LEU A 482 21.09 8.27 19.46
CA LEU A 482 20.51 9.32 20.29
C LEU A 482 20.84 10.72 19.76
N ARG A 483 19.90 11.66 19.91
CA ARG A 483 20.13 13.09 19.66
C ARG A 483 19.25 13.94 20.56
N ALA A 484 19.81 14.95 21.20
CA ALA A 484 19.05 15.91 22.01
C ALA A 484 18.74 17.17 21.21
N ARG A 485 17.61 17.80 21.53
CA ARG A 485 17.11 19.03 20.92
C ARG A 485 16.37 19.92 21.91
N ARG A 486 16.48 21.24 21.71
CA ARG A 486 15.61 22.22 22.37
C ARG A 486 15.53 23.47 21.48
N GLY A 487 14.33 23.81 21.01
CA GLY A 487 14.13 24.86 20.01
C GLY A 487 15.04 24.67 18.80
N SER A 488 15.75 25.72 18.42
CA SER A 488 16.75 25.70 17.34
C SER A 488 18.09 25.02 17.68
N SER A 489 18.28 24.45 18.87
CA SER A 489 19.55 23.83 19.29
C SER A 489 19.50 22.29 19.23
N THR A 490 20.62 21.67 18.85
CA THR A 490 20.75 20.21 18.75
C THR A 490 22.11 19.72 19.24
N SER A 491 22.21 18.47 19.67
CA SER A 491 23.49 17.82 20.01
C SER A 491 24.34 17.41 18.80
N GLY A 492 23.87 17.67 17.57
CA GLY A 492 24.58 17.33 16.33
C GLY A 492 24.07 16.04 15.67
N PRO A 493 24.92 15.31 14.93
CA PRO A 493 24.59 13.99 14.38
C PRO A 493 24.15 12.99 15.44
N LEU A 494 23.46 11.92 15.02
CA LEU A 494 23.04 10.84 15.91
C LEU A 494 24.25 10.16 16.57
N LEU A 495 24.26 10.11 17.90
CA LEU A 495 25.25 9.39 18.69
C LEU A 495 24.85 7.90 18.75
N ALA A 496 25.62 7.03 18.11
CA ALA A 496 25.43 5.58 18.16
C ALA A 496 26.19 4.96 19.35
N ILE A 497 25.48 4.22 20.21
CA ILE A 497 26.04 3.52 21.37
C ILE A 497 25.37 2.15 21.56
N ARG A 498 25.94 1.30 22.41
CA ARG A 498 25.24 0.13 22.96
C ARG A 498 25.19 0.28 24.47
N ALA A 499 24.04 -0.01 25.08
CA ALA A 499 23.87 0.21 26.51
C ALA A 499 24.86 -0.62 27.37
N LYS A 500 25.25 -1.83 26.93
CA LYS A 500 26.27 -2.64 27.61
C LYS A 500 27.67 -2.02 27.64
N ASP A 501 27.97 -1.14 26.69
CA ASP A 501 29.30 -0.54 26.53
C ASP A 501 29.43 0.76 27.35
N MET A 502 28.33 1.21 27.99
CA MET A 502 28.29 2.42 28.81
C MET A 502 28.90 2.17 30.20
N LYS A 503 29.90 2.99 30.56
CA LYS A 503 30.48 3.04 31.91
C LYS A 503 30.02 4.25 32.72
N GLU A 504 29.58 5.30 32.04
CA GLU A 504 29.12 6.57 32.62
C GLU A 504 27.80 7.00 31.93
N PRO A 505 26.98 7.86 32.56
CA PRO A 505 25.80 8.45 31.92
C PRO A 505 26.15 9.22 30.64
N ILE A 506 25.28 9.15 29.63
CA ILE A 506 25.49 9.86 28.36
C ILE A 506 25.49 11.37 28.60
N SER A 507 26.43 12.09 28.01
CA SER A 507 26.42 13.55 27.98
C SER A 507 26.13 14.03 26.56
N LEU A 508 25.01 14.74 26.37
CA LEU A 508 24.64 15.36 25.10
C LEU A 508 24.74 16.88 25.24
N MET A 509 25.63 17.52 24.48
CA MET A 509 25.79 18.97 24.52
C MET A 509 25.04 19.64 23.39
N LEU A 510 24.05 20.46 23.70
CA LEU A 510 23.31 21.24 22.71
C LEU A 510 24.17 22.38 22.19
N ARG A 511 24.19 22.52 20.86
CA ARG A 511 24.76 23.66 20.16
C ARG A 511 23.67 24.27 19.29
N ARG A 512 23.75 25.59 19.07
CA ARG A 512 22.83 26.27 18.15
C ARG A 512 22.96 25.62 16.77
N SER A 513 21.85 25.08 16.26
CA SER A 513 21.81 24.50 14.92
C SER A 513 21.75 25.63 13.91
N ARG A 514 22.16 25.35 12.67
CA ARG A 514 21.79 26.23 11.56
C ARG A 514 20.29 26.15 11.37
N ILE A 515 19.62 27.30 11.28
CA ILE A 515 18.19 27.39 11.00
C ILE A 515 17.97 27.92 9.58
N ALA A 516 16.86 27.53 8.97
CA ALA A 516 16.39 28.08 7.71
C ALA A 516 14.86 28.12 7.70
N ARG A 517 14.28 28.89 6.77
CA ARG A 517 12.83 28.90 6.55
C ARG A 517 12.49 27.99 5.38
N LEU A 518 11.33 27.35 5.43
CA LEU A 518 10.78 26.55 4.34
C LEU A 518 9.61 27.32 3.74
N GLY A 519 9.60 27.52 2.43
CA GLY A 519 8.52 28.23 1.75
C GLY A 519 8.08 27.52 0.50
N GLY A 520 6.82 27.66 0.14
CA GLY A 520 6.26 27.05 -1.06
C GLY A 520 4.94 27.70 -1.44
N ARG A 521 4.27 27.11 -2.44
CA ARG A 521 2.98 27.59 -2.94
C ARG A 521 1.96 26.46 -2.97
N VAL A 522 0.71 26.78 -2.67
CA VAL A 522 -0.45 25.90 -2.83
C VAL A 522 -1.32 26.44 -3.96
N VAL A 523 -1.61 25.59 -4.95
CA VAL A 523 -2.32 25.95 -6.17
C VAL A 523 -3.39 24.92 -6.53
N ASP A 524 -4.32 25.31 -7.40
CA ASP A 524 -5.21 24.38 -8.09
C ASP A 524 -4.54 23.74 -9.32
N PRO A 525 -5.18 22.76 -10.00
CA PRO A 525 -4.63 22.14 -11.21
C PRO A 525 -4.36 23.10 -12.39
N SER A 526 -5.01 24.27 -12.39
CA SER A 526 -4.77 25.34 -13.40
C SER A 526 -3.61 26.28 -13.02
N GLY A 527 -3.01 26.10 -11.84
CA GLY A 527 -1.92 26.94 -11.32
C GLY A 527 -2.40 28.20 -10.59
N ARG A 528 -3.71 28.36 -10.37
CA ARG A 528 -4.25 29.48 -9.59
C ARG A 528 -3.95 29.28 -8.10
N PRO A 529 -3.57 30.35 -7.37
CA PRO A 529 -3.23 30.25 -5.96
C PRO A 529 -4.46 29.93 -5.11
N ILE A 530 -4.28 29.10 -4.08
CA ILE A 530 -5.31 28.81 -3.07
C ILE A 530 -4.92 29.53 -1.79
N ALA A 531 -5.69 30.55 -1.41
CA ALA A 531 -5.51 31.28 -0.16
C ALA A 531 -6.17 30.55 1.03
N GLY A 532 -5.62 30.73 2.23
CA GLY A 532 -6.17 30.17 3.47
C GLY A 532 -6.00 28.65 3.64
N ALA A 533 -5.43 27.95 2.64
CA ALA A 533 -5.08 26.53 2.74
C ALA A 533 -4.16 26.29 3.93
N VAL A 534 -4.46 25.24 4.71
CA VAL A 534 -3.71 24.87 5.90
C VAL A 534 -2.52 24.01 5.49
N VAL A 535 -1.33 24.43 5.90
CA VAL A 535 -0.04 23.79 5.63
C VAL A 535 0.52 23.23 6.92
N ARG A 536 0.90 21.96 6.92
CA ARG A 536 1.54 21.28 8.05
C ARG A 536 2.86 20.69 7.61
N ILE A 537 3.87 20.80 8.46
CA ILE A 537 5.22 20.30 8.18
C ILE A 537 5.50 19.13 9.11
N GLN A 538 5.86 17.98 8.57
CA GLN A 538 6.26 16.78 9.32
C GLN A 538 7.76 16.61 9.27
N ARG A 539 8.43 16.48 10.41
CA ARG A 539 9.85 16.16 10.52
C ARG A 539 10.08 14.66 10.32
N ARG A 540 11.08 14.33 9.51
CA ARG A 540 11.59 12.98 9.27
C ARG A 540 13.07 12.90 9.69
N SER A 541 13.51 11.71 10.08
CA SER A 541 14.93 11.45 10.34
C SER A 541 15.36 10.12 9.77
N LEU A 542 16.56 10.12 9.22
CA LEU A 542 17.28 8.94 8.74
C LEU A 542 18.10 8.35 9.88
N ASP A 543 17.89 7.07 10.19
CA ASP A 543 18.75 6.29 11.08
C ASP A 543 19.97 5.68 10.34
N GLY A 544 20.11 5.97 9.03
CA GLY A 544 21.12 5.41 8.12
C GLY A 544 20.63 4.21 7.28
N LYS A 545 19.44 3.66 7.54
CA LYS A 545 18.82 2.55 6.77
C LYS A 545 17.35 2.78 6.42
N ALA A 546 16.61 3.51 7.25
CA ALA A 546 15.19 3.82 7.10
C ALA A 546 14.87 5.27 7.49
N VAL A 547 13.84 5.85 6.86
CA VAL A 547 13.32 7.18 7.17
C VAL A 547 12.14 7.04 8.13
N VAL A 548 12.30 7.52 9.37
CA VAL A 548 11.25 7.47 10.40
C VAL A 548 10.65 8.86 10.57
N ALA A 549 9.31 8.97 10.56
CA ALA A 549 8.67 10.24 10.92
C ALA A 549 8.81 10.44 12.43
N ILE A 550 9.39 11.57 12.83
CA ILE A 550 9.49 11.92 14.25
C ILE A 550 8.28 12.76 14.66
N GLY A 551 7.56 13.40 13.72
CA GLY A 551 6.26 14.09 13.87
C GLY A 551 6.28 15.57 13.42
N PRO A 552 5.23 16.40 13.62
CA PRO A 552 5.19 17.77 13.13
C PRO A 552 6.38 18.61 13.58
N ALA A 553 6.85 19.46 12.66
CA ALA A 553 7.68 20.59 13.00
C ALA A 553 6.83 21.63 13.73
N ALA A 554 7.40 22.24 14.76
CA ALA A 554 6.83 23.38 15.45
C ALA A 554 7.79 24.55 15.33
N ASP A 555 7.26 25.77 15.29
CA ASP A 555 8.06 26.98 15.50
C ASP A 555 8.30 27.22 17.00
N ASP A 556 8.98 28.33 17.32
CA ASP A 556 9.35 28.70 18.69
C ASP A 556 8.12 28.96 19.59
N ASP A 557 6.97 29.28 19.00
CA ASP A 557 5.67 29.48 19.68
C ASP A 557 4.84 28.18 19.77
N GLY A 558 5.34 27.07 19.22
CA GLY A 558 4.70 25.76 19.29
C GLY A 558 3.61 25.53 18.22
N ALA A 559 3.47 26.44 17.25
CA ALA A 559 2.53 26.29 16.15
C ALA A 559 3.02 25.22 15.17
N THR A 560 2.10 24.35 14.74
CA THR A 560 2.39 23.21 13.85
C THR A 560 1.57 23.23 12.56
N ALA A 561 0.80 24.30 12.36
CA ALA A 561 -0.03 24.55 11.20
C ALA A 561 0.05 26.02 10.80
N TRP A 562 0.21 26.27 9.51
CA TRP A 562 0.33 27.60 8.92
C TRP A 562 -0.70 27.76 7.81
N ARG A 563 -1.00 29.01 7.43
CA ARG A 563 -1.94 29.30 6.33
C ARG A 563 -1.23 29.96 5.17
N THR A 564 -1.78 29.72 3.98
CA THR A 564 -1.35 30.41 2.76
C THR A 564 -1.95 31.82 2.65
N GLY A 565 -1.16 32.75 2.13
CA GLY A 565 -1.61 34.11 1.79
C GLY A 565 -2.48 34.15 0.53
N ALA A 566 -2.92 35.35 0.14
CA ALA A 566 -3.75 35.56 -1.05
C ALA A 566 -3.10 35.09 -2.38
N ASP A 567 -1.77 35.06 -2.43
CA ASP A 567 -0.96 34.55 -3.54
C ASP A 567 -0.67 33.03 -3.45
N GLY A 568 -1.28 32.35 -2.48
CA GLY A 568 -1.14 30.92 -2.23
C GLY A 568 0.21 30.54 -1.61
N ARG A 569 1.05 31.51 -1.22
CA ARG A 569 2.35 31.23 -0.63
C ARG A 569 2.24 30.98 0.87
N TYR A 570 3.10 30.10 1.36
CA TYR A 570 3.34 29.88 2.78
C TYR A 570 4.82 30.00 3.09
N ARG A 571 5.13 30.37 4.34
CA ARG A 571 6.49 30.38 4.88
C ARG A 571 6.44 29.82 6.29
N VAL A 572 7.25 28.82 6.55
CA VAL A 572 7.35 28.10 7.81
C VAL A 572 8.76 28.20 8.34
N GLY A 573 8.89 28.34 9.66
CA GLY A 573 10.17 28.33 10.36
C GLY A 573 10.34 29.52 11.31
N PRO A 574 11.47 29.57 12.02
CA PRO A 574 12.73 28.85 11.74
C PRO A 574 12.67 27.34 11.96
N LEU A 575 13.22 26.57 11.01
CA LEU A 575 13.35 25.10 11.06
C LEU A 575 14.84 24.70 11.11
N VAL A 576 15.16 23.57 11.73
CA VAL A 576 16.53 23.07 11.84
C VAL A 576 17.03 22.60 10.46
N ALA A 577 18.12 23.19 9.97
CA ALA A 577 18.78 22.79 8.74
C ALA A 577 19.61 21.51 8.96
N GLY A 578 19.66 20.66 7.94
CA GLY A 578 20.21 19.30 7.97
C GLY A 578 19.15 18.23 8.24
N ASP A 579 17.93 18.62 8.59
CA ASP A 579 16.80 17.71 8.75
C ASP A 579 15.96 17.57 7.48
N GLU A 580 15.20 16.48 7.46
CA GLU A 580 14.24 16.17 6.43
C GLU A 580 12.82 16.51 6.87
N TYR A 581 12.04 17.09 5.95
CA TYR A 581 10.66 17.48 6.21
C TYR A 581 9.72 17.02 5.10
N THR A 582 8.45 16.76 5.40
CA THR A 582 7.40 16.67 4.37
C THR A 582 6.34 17.72 4.63
N VAL A 583 5.88 18.38 3.58
CA VAL A 583 4.85 19.42 3.63
C VAL A 583 3.52 18.80 3.24
N GLU A 584 2.47 19.04 4.00
CA GLU A 584 1.10 18.63 3.71
C GLU A 584 0.22 19.87 3.62
N ALA A 585 -0.63 19.95 2.61
CA ALA A 585 -1.59 21.03 2.44
C ALA A 585 -3.01 20.47 2.31
N SER A 586 -3.97 21.19 2.91
CA SER A 586 -5.40 20.89 2.80
C SER A 586 -6.22 22.16 2.69
N ALA A 587 -7.34 22.09 1.97
CA ALA A 587 -8.31 23.17 1.82
C ALA A 587 -9.71 22.57 1.69
N THR A 588 -10.73 23.31 2.13
CA THR A 588 -12.14 22.86 2.07
C THR A 588 -12.54 22.53 0.63
N GLY A 589 -13.22 21.39 0.44
CA GLY A 589 -13.74 20.97 -0.87
C GLY A 589 -12.68 20.49 -1.88
N ARG A 590 -11.42 20.33 -1.46
CA ARG A 590 -10.31 19.87 -2.32
C ARG A 590 -9.62 18.65 -1.73
N LEU A 591 -9.06 17.81 -2.60
CA LEU A 591 -8.24 16.69 -2.15
C LEU A 591 -6.92 17.21 -1.55
N PRO A 592 -6.49 16.72 -0.37
CA PRO A 592 -5.23 17.13 0.23
C PRO A 592 -4.03 16.66 -0.60
N ALA A 593 -2.91 17.35 -0.47
CA ALA A 593 -1.65 16.97 -1.12
C ALA A 593 -0.49 16.94 -0.12
N ARG A 594 0.46 16.05 -0.37
CA ARG A 594 1.70 15.90 0.39
C ARG A 594 2.90 16.04 -0.53
N SER A 595 3.94 16.71 -0.05
CA SER A 595 5.22 16.86 -0.75
C SER A 595 6.11 15.66 -0.54
N GLY A 596 7.18 15.63 -1.31
CA GLY A 596 8.32 14.80 -0.99
C GLY A 596 9.04 15.17 0.29
N THR A 597 10.00 14.30 0.65
CA THR A 597 11.01 14.62 1.65
C THR A 597 11.83 15.80 1.16
N VAL A 598 11.90 16.86 1.95
CA VAL A 598 12.65 18.08 1.68
C VAL A 598 13.79 18.12 2.68
N LEU A 599 15.02 17.89 2.21
CA LEU A 599 16.22 18.11 3.00
C LEU A 599 16.48 19.61 3.09
N LEU A 600 16.45 20.17 4.30
CA LEU A 600 16.65 21.59 4.51
C LEU A 600 18.15 21.92 4.56
N VAL A 601 18.72 22.44 3.47
CA VAL A 601 20.17 22.75 3.39
C VAL A 601 20.45 24.15 3.98
N PRO A 602 21.55 24.33 4.74
CA PRO A 602 21.88 25.64 5.31
C PRO A 602 22.19 26.69 4.22
N SER A 603 21.47 27.81 4.21
CA SER A 603 21.68 28.91 3.25
C SER A 603 21.69 30.33 3.87
N GLY A 604 21.72 30.43 5.21
CA GLY A 604 21.66 31.70 5.97
C GLY A 604 20.34 31.83 6.74
N GLU A 605 20.29 32.63 7.82
CA GLU A 605 19.13 32.70 8.74
C GLU A 605 17.84 33.23 8.04
N ASP A 606 17.97 34.04 6.99
CA ASP A 606 16.82 34.54 6.21
C ASP A 606 16.50 33.77 4.94
N ALA A 607 17.35 32.82 4.56
CA ALA A 607 17.17 32.06 3.33
C ALA A 607 15.94 31.13 3.44
N VAL A 608 15.16 31.10 2.36
CA VAL A 608 13.98 30.25 2.22
C VAL A 608 14.32 29.10 1.31
N ALA A 609 14.40 27.89 1.85
CA ALA A 609 14.40 26.71 1.03
C ALA A 609 13.04 26.58 0.33
N SER A 610 13.04 26.41 -0.98
CA SER A 610 11.81 26.26 -1.76
C SER A 610 11.35 24.81 -1.71
N ALA A 611 10.15 24.60 -1.15
CA ALA A 611 9.38 23.39 -1.35
C ALA A 611 8.73 23.40 -2.76
N PRO A 612 8.44 22.22 -3.34
CA PRO A 612 7.66 22.15 -4.58
C PRO A 612 6.21 22.62 -4.36
N ASP A 613 5.60 23.15 -5.41
CA ASP A 613 4.19 23.54 -5.38
C ASP A 613 3.28 22.35 -5.06
N LEU A 614 2.36 22.54 -4.12
CA LEU A 614 1.33 21.56 -3.76
C LEU A 614 0.06 21.85 -4.54
N VAL A 615 -0.40 20.88 -5.33
CA VAL A 615 -1.61 20.99 -6.14
C VAL A 615 -2.77 20.32 -5.40
N LEU A 616 -3.80 21.08 -5.03
CA LEU A 616 -5.01 20.56 -4.37
C LEU A 616 -6.16 20.48 -5.38
N PRO A 617 -6.37 19.35 -6.08
CA PRO A 617 -7.43 19.26 -7.07
C PRO A 617 -8.81 19.22 -6.42
N GLY A 618 -9.81 19.84 -7.05
CA GLY A 618 -11.21 19.69 -6.67
C GLY A 618 -11.80 18.39 -7.19
N VAL A 619 -12.92 17.96 -6.60
CA VAL A 619 -13.81 16.95 -7.20
C VAL A 619 -14.99 17.67 -7.83
N VAL A 620 -15.19 17.47 -9.14
CA VAL A 620 -16.17 18.21 -9.96
C VAL A 620 -17.11 17.24 -10.68
N ALA A 621 -18.26 17.74 -11.12
CA ALA A 621 -19.11 17.06 -12.08
C ALA A 621 -18.90 17.56 -13.51
N VAL A 622 -19.17 16.68 -14.46
CA VAL A 622 -19.15 16.96 -15.90
C VAL A 622 -20.58 16.89 -16.42
N GLU A 623 -21.04 17.98 -17.03
CA GLU A 623 -22.32 18.04 -17.73
C GLU A 623 -22.11 17.78 -19.21
N GLY A 624 -23.13 17.25 -19.89
CA GLY A 624 -22.99 16.97 -21.31
C GLY A 624 -24.23 16.41 -21.96
N ARG A 625 -24.07 15.98 -23.22
CA ARG A 625 -25.08 15.24 -23.98
C ARG A 625 -24.50 14.00 -24.65
N VAL A 626 -25.30 12.95 -24.75
CA VAL A 626 -25.03 11.76 -25.55
C VAL A 626 -25.85 11.82 -26.83
N VAL A 627 -25.18 11.69 -27.97
CA VAL A 627 -25.76 11.74 -29.31
C VAL A 627 -25.33 10.54 -30.14
N ASP A 628 -26.07 10.21 -31.19
CA ASP A 628 -25.64 9.23 -32.19
C ASP A 628 -24.76 9.87 -33.27
N ARG A 629 -24.29 9.06 -34.24
CA ARG A 629 -23.47 9.54 -35.37
C ARG A 629 -24.14 10.64 -36.19
N ALA A 630 -25.48 10.72 -36.23
CA ALA A 630 -26.22 11.77 -36.93
C ALA A 630 -26.46 13.01 -36.05
N GLY A 631 -26.01 13.00 -34.79
CA GLY A 631 -26.22 14.08 -33.83
C GLY A 631 -27.58 14.02 -33.12
N ALA A 632 -28.37 12.96 -33.31
CA ALA A 632 -29.64 12.79 -32.60
C ALA A 632 -29.37 12.37 -31.14
N PRO A 633 -30.15 12.85 -30.15
CA PRO A 633 -29.95 12.46 -28.76
C PRO A 633 -30.15 10.96 -28.56
N VAL A 634 -29.40 10.36 -27.64
CA VAL A 634 -29.53 8.94 -27.23
C VAL A 634 -30.04 8.85 -25.79
N PRO A 635 -31.37 8.82 -25.57
CA PRO A 635 -31.96 8.65 -24.25
C PRO A 635 -31.59 7.32 -23.60
N GLY A 636 -31.45 7.30 -22.29
CA GLY A 636 -31.14 6.08 -21.54
C GLY A 636 -29.69 5.62 -21.64
N ALA A 637 -28.83 6.31 -22.39
CA ALA A 637 -27.40 6.04 -22.40
C ALA A 637 -26.81 6.21 -21.00
N VAL A 638 -26.06 5.21 -20.54
CA VAL A 638 -25.37 5.25 -19.26
C VAL A 638 -23.98 5.85 -19.49
N VAL A 639 -23.72 6.99 -18.86
CA VAL A 639 -22.41 7.65 -18.85
C VAL A 639 -21.71 7.30 -17.56
N ARG A 640 -20.43 6.93 -17.62
CA ARG A 640 -19.63 6.50 -16.46
C ARG A 640 -18.33 7.28 -16.37
N GLN A 641 -17.90 7.50 -15.14
CA GLN A 641 -16.54 7.90 -14.79
C GLN A 641 -15.91 6.71 -14.06
N SER A 642 -14.67 6.40 -14.45
CA SER A 642 -13.91 5.34 -13.82
C SER A 642 -12.42 5.63 -13.90
N GLY A 643 -11.74 5.60 -12.77
CA GLY A 643 -10.29 5.80 -12.67
C GLY A 643 -9.78 7.24 -12.63
N ASP A 644 -10.57 8.25 -13.02
CA ASP A 644 -10.18 9.68 -12.96
C ASP A 644 -10.80 10.44 -11.78
N GLY A 645 -11.20 9.68 -10.77
CA GLY A 645 -12.01 10.10 -9.64
C GLY A 645 -11.73 9.19 -8.46
N PRO A 646 -11.97 9.63 -7.23
CA PRO A 646 -11.81 8.79 -6.03
C PRO A 646 -12.68 7.54 -6.05
N LEU A 647 -13.79 7.58 -6.80
CA LEU A 647 -14.76 6.49 -6.95
C LEU A 647 -15.12 6.31 -8.42
N ARG A 648 -15.91 5.29 -8.70
CA ARG A 648 -16.61 5.11 -9.98
C ARG A 648 -18.01 5.67 -9.84
N THR A 649 -18.43 6.51 -10.78
CA THR A 649 -19.79 7.07 -10.81
C THR A 649 -20.46 6.80 -12.14
N ARG A 650 -21.80 6.90 -12.16
CA ARG A 650 -22.60 6.77 -13.38
C ARG A 650 -23.78 7.74 -13.37
N ALA A 651 -24.22 8.13 -14.55
CA ALA A 651 -25.43 8.91 -14.77
C ALA A 651 -26.15 8.37 -16.00
N THR A 652 -27.48 8.50 -16.05
CA THR A 652 -28.29 8.12 -17.21
C THR A 652 -28.71 9.36 -17.96
N ALA A 653 -28.53 9.35 -19.28
CA ALA A 653 -28.92 10.44 -20.17
C ALA A 653 -30.45 10.55 -20.24
N ASP A 654 -30.96 11.79 -20.11
CA ASP A 654 -32.39 12.09 -20.19
C ASP A 654 -32.94 11.95 -21.63
N ILE A 655 -34.22 12.28 -21.82
CA ILE A 655 -34.90 12.24 -23.13
C ILE A 655 -34.26 13.15 -24.20
N TYR A 656 -33.44 14.12 -23.79
CA TYR A 656 -32.69 15.02 -24.66
C TYR A 656 -31.21 14.63 -24.75
N GLY A 657 -30.84 13.44 -24.26
CA GLY A 657 -29.49 12.95 -24.18
C GLY A 657 -28.64 13.64 -23.11
N ARG A 658 -29.19 14.53 -22.28
CA ARG A 658 -28.41 15.33 -21.31
C ARG A 658 -28.06 14.49 -20.08
N PHE A 659 -26.88 14.73 -19.53
CA PHE A 659 -26.43 14.10 -18.29
C PHE A 659 -25.63 15.07 -17.43
N ARG A 660 -25.57 14.78 -16.13
CA ARG A 660 -24.61 15.35 -15.17
C ARG A 660 -23.94 14.21 -14.43
N LEU A 661 -22.64 14.06 -14.63
CA LEU A 661 -21.85 12.96 -14.08
C LEU A 661 -20.86 13.49 -13.03
N PRO A 662 -21.06 13.23 -11.73
CA PRO A 662 -20.19 13.72 -10.67
C PRO A 662 -18.92 12.86 -10.48
N GLY A 663 -18.00 13.31 -9.62
CA GLY A 663 -16.92 12.45 -9.09
C GLY A 663 -15.59 12.50 -9.86
N PHE A 664 -15.38 13.46 -10.75
CA PHE A 664 -14.10 13.64 -11.43
C PHE A 664 -13.12 14.44 -10.58
N VAL A 665 -11.85 14.03 -10.55
CA VAL A 665 -10.76 14.94 -10.16
C VAL A 665 -10.59 15.97 -11.27
N GLU A 666 -10.57 17.25 -10.92
CA GLU A 666 -10.35 18.37 -11.84
C GLU A 666 -9.09 18.15 -12.71
N GLY A 667 -9.21 18.35 -14.03
CA GLY A 667 -8.13 18.12 -15.00
C GLY A 667 -8.43 17.01 -16.03
N PRO A 668 -7.40 16.45 -16.70
CA PRO A 668 -7.59 15.42 -17.73
C PRO A 668 -8.26 14.16 -17.19
N ALA A 669 -9.31 13.71 -17.88
CA ALA A 669 -10.11 12.54 -17.51
C ALA A 669 -10.73 11.84 -18.73
N PHE A 670 -11.43 10.74 -18.51
CA PHE A 670 -12.20 10.01 -19.52
C PHE A 670 -13.65 9.86 -19.09
N ALA A 671 -14.57 10.15 -20.01
CA ALA A 671 -15.99 9.82 -19.87
C ALA A 671 -16.34 8.65 -20.79
N PHE A 672 -17.07 7.67 -20.27
CA PHE A 672 -17.47 6.46 -20.98
C PHE A 672 -18.98 6.47 -21.21
N ALA A 673 -19.45 5.98 -22.35
CA ALA A 673 -20.87 5.86 -22.64
C ALA A 673 -21.22 4.47 -23.16
N THR A 674 -22.35 3.94 -22.70
CA THR A 674 -22.92 2.65 -23.14
C THR A 674 -24.43 2.75 -23.31
N CYS A 675 -24.97 2.14 -24.35
CA CYS A 675 -26.40 1.99 -24.57
C CYS A 675 -26.64 0.72 -25.40
N ASP A 676 -27.72 -0.02 -25.13
CA ASP A 676 -28.05 -1.23 -25.87
C ASP A 676 -28.25 -0.92 -27.36
N GLY A 677 -27.70 -1.77 -28.24
CA GLY A 677 -27.70 -1.53 -29.69
C GLY A 677 -26.65 -0.54 -30.18
N PHE A 678 -25.83 0.04 -29.28
CA PHE A 678 -24.69 0.88 -29.62
C PHE A 678 -23.35 0.23 -29.21
N ARG A 679 -22.29 0.59 -29.92
CA ARG A 679 -20.90 0.28 -29.57
C ARG A 679 -20.51 1.12 -28.36
N ARG A 680 -19.75 0.51 -27.44
CA ARG A 680 -19.22 1.22 -26.27
C ARG A 680 -18.22 2.29 -26.70
N ALA A 681 -18.30 3.48 -26.13
CA ALA A 681 -17.43 4.60 -26.48
C ALA A 681 -16.78 5.23 -25.25
N PHE A 682 -15.66 5.91 -25.48
CA PHE A 682 -15.01 6.77 -24.50
C PHE A 682 -14.57 8.07 -25.15
N LEU A 683 -14.47 9.14 -24.35
CA LEU A 683 -13.98 10.44 -24.77
C LEU A 683 -12.97 10.96 -23.75
N PRO A 684 -11.74 11.32 -24.16
CA PRO A 684 -10.84 12.13 -23.34
C PRO A 684 -11.44 13.52 -23.15
N ILE A 685 -11.54 13.97 -21.91
CA ILE A 685 -12.10 15.26 -21.52
C ILE A 685 -11.15 16.00 -20.58
N THR A 686 -11.43 17.28 -20.32
CA THR A 686 -10.85 18.01 -19.20
C THR A 686 -11.97 18.36 -18.24
N ALA A 687 -12.06 17.65 -17.13
CA ALA A 687 -13.07 17.87 -16.11
C ALA A 687 -12.90 19.27 -15.50
N GLY A 688 -13.99 20.04 -15.47
CA GLY A 688 -13.99 21.45 -15.06
C GLY A 688 -13.95 22.47 -16.21
N SER A 689 -13.80 22.05 -17.47
CA SER A 689 -13.66 22.96 -18.62
C SER A 689 -14.95 23.24 -19.41
N GLY A 690 -16.12 22.81 -18.92
CA GLY A 690 -17.43 23.04 -19.56
C GLY A 690 -18.11 21.75 -20.05
N PRO A 691 -19.24 21.88 -20.78
CA PRO A 691 -20.05 20.74 -21.19
C PRO A 691 -19.39 19.90 -22.29
N VAL A 692 -19.65 18.60 -22.29
CA VAL A 692 -19.08 17.64 -23.27
C VAL A 692 -20.15 16.97 -24.14
N THR A 693 -19.79 16.55 -25.35
CA THR A 693 -20.67 15.77 -26.23
C THR A 693 -20.05 14.39 -26.47
N LEU A 694 -20.78 13.34 -26.11
CA LEU A 694 -20.39 11.94 -26.30
C LEU A 694 -21.15 11.35 -27.49
N THR A 695 -20.44 10.81 -28.47
CA THR A 695 -21.05 10.17 -29.63
C THR A 695 -21.08 8.64 -29.45
N LEU A 696 -22.26 8.04 -29.59
CA LEU A 696 -22.45 6.59 -29.65
C LEU A 696 -22.72 6.15 -31.10
N ILE A 697 -22.12 5.02 -31.48
CA ILE A 697 -22.23 4.46 -32.83
C ILE A 697 -23.08 3.21 -32.74
N ARG A 698 -24.01 3.00 -33.67
CA ARG A 698 -24.85 1.79 -33.65
C ARG A 698 -23.98 0.55 -33.83
N ALA A 699 -24.32 -0.55 -33.15
CA ALA A 699 -23.57 -1.81 -33.24
C ALA A 699 -23.51 -2.37 -34.67
N THR A 700 -24.52 -2.07 -35.50
CA THR A 700 -24.61 -2.44 -36.91
C THR A 700 -23.76 -1.58 -37.83
N GLU A 701 -23.27 -0.43 -37.36
CA GLU A 701 -22.42 0.47 -38.13
C GLU A 701 -20.93 0.19 -37.89
N PRO A 702 -20.03 0.54 -38.84
CA PRO A 702 -18.60 0.43 -38.62
C PRO A 702 -18.13 1.39 -37.51
N PRO A 703 -17.07 1.01 -36.75
CA PRO A 703 -16.49 1.89 -35.74
C PRO A 703 -15.96 3.18 -36.38
N GLU A 704 -16.03 4.29 -35.65
CA GLU A 704 -15.55 5.61 -36.12
C GLU A 704 -14.03 5.60 -36.33
N ARG A 705 -13.31 4.87 -35.48
CA ARG A 705 -11.89 4.61 -35.63
C ARG A 705 -11.61 3.11 -35.56
N ALA A 706 -10.99 2.59 -36.61
CA ALA A 706 -10.43 1.24 -36.61
C ALA A 706 -9.06 1.28 -35.90
N TYR A 707 -8.98 0.66 -34.72
CA TYR A 707 -7.71 0.49 -34.02
C TYR A 707 -6.95 -0.70 -34.59
N ARG A 708 -5.63 -0.61 -34.59
CA ARG A 708 -4.69 -1.69 -34.91
C ARG A 708 -3.34 -1.38 -34.27
N THR A 709 -2.49 -2.38 -34.13
CA THR A 709 -1.12 -2.18 -33.68
C THR A 709 -0.38 -1.20 -34.62
N LEU A 710 0.16 -0.14 -34.04
CA LEU A 710 0.91 0.92 -34.71
C LEU A 710 2.35 0.46 -35.01
N PRO A 711 2.95 0.93 -36.12
CA PRO A 711 4.37 0.75 -36.38
C PRO A 711 5.21 1.34 -35.24
N PRO A 712 6.34 0.75 -34.81
CA PRO A 712 7.16 1.24 -33.70
C PRO A 712 7.50 2.75 -33.77
N ALA A 713 7.67 3.40 -32.61
CA ALA A 713 7.93 4.84 -32.53
C ALA A 713 9.27 5.27 -33.18
N LEU A 714 10.23 4.35 -33.26
CA LEU A 714 11.47 4.49 -34.02
C LEU A 714 11.65 3.27 -34.93
N PRO A 715 12.34 3.43 -36.08
CA PRO A 715 12.82 2.30 -36.86
C PRO A 715 13.60 1.30 -35.98
N PRO A 716 13.52 -0.02 -36.25
CA PRO A 716 14.17 -1.04 -35.40
C PRO A 716 15.65 -0.78 -35.13
N GLU A 717 16.41 -0.39 -36.17
CA GLU A 717 17.85 -0.09 -36.05
C GLU A 717 18.12 1.15 -35.20
N GLU A 718 17.35 2.23 -35.37
CA GLU A 718 17.46 3.42 -34.52
C GLU A 718 17.08 3.12 -33.06
N SER A 719 16.05 2.28 -32.86
CA SER A 719 15.61 1.83 -31.54
C SER A 719 16.69 1.00 -30.83
N LYS A 720 17.30 0.05 -31.55
CA LYS A 720 18.44 -0.75 -31.06
C LYS A 720 19.66 0.13 -30.78
N ALA A 721 19.97 1.09 -31.65
CA ALA A 721 21.07 2.03 -31.44
C ALA A 721 20.86 2.90 -30.18
N LEU A 722 19.63 3.36 -29.94
CA LEU A 722 19.28 4.10 -28.74
C LEU A 722 19.35 3.23 -27.47
N ALA A 723 18.91 1.96 -27.56
CA ALA A 723 19.04 1.00 -26.48
C ALA A 723 20.53 0.77 -26.10
N ARG A 724 21.40 0.58 -27.09
CA ARG A 724 22.86 0.46 -26.91
C ARG A 724 23.45 1.71 -26.26
N ARG A 725 23.10 2.91 -26.75
CA ARG A 725 23.58 4.19 -26.21
C ARG A 725 23.27 4.33 -24.71
N LEU A 726 22.08 3.92 -24.28
CA LEU A 726 21.69 3.96 -22.86
C LEU A 726 22.40 2.88 -22.04
N PHE A 727 22.49 1.65 -22.58
CA PHE A 727 22.90 0.47 -21.82
C PHE A 727 24.43 0.30 -21.72
N VAL A 728 25.18 0.52 -22.80
CA VAL A 728 26.62 0.21 -22.88
C VAL A 728 27.45 0.95 -21.82
N PRO A 729 27.30 2.27 -21.59
CA PRO A 729 28.09 2.96 -20.57
C PRO A 729 27.87 2.39 -19.16
N MET A 730 26.63 1.99 -18.84
CA MET A 730 26.30 1.34 -17.58
C MET A 730 26.94 -0.06 -17.49
N ALA A 731 26.85 -0.84 -18.57
CA ALA A 731 27.44 -2.18 -18.64
C ALA A 731 28.96 -2.14 -18.40
N GLU A 732 29.68 -1.21 -19.02
CA GLU A 732 31.13 -1.04 -18.84
C GLU A 732 31.51 -0.68 -17.40
N GLN A 733 30.72 0.17 -16.74
CA GLN A 733 30.92 0.47 -15.32
C GLN A 733 30.72 -0.76 -14.42
N VAL A 734 29.69 -1.57 -14.68
CA VAL A 734 29.42 -2.80 -13.93
C VAL A 734 30.51 -3.85 -14.20
N LEU A 735 31.01 -3.96 -15.42
CA LEU A 735 32.14 -4.83 -15.75
C LEU A 735 33.42 -4.44 -14.99
N ALA A 736 33.71 -3.14 -14.91
CA ALA A 736 34.91 -2.63 -14.24
C ALA A 736 34.85 -2.75 -12.71
N LYS A 737 33.70 -2.45 -12.09
CA LYS A 737 33.60 -2.23 -10.63
C LYS A 737 32.51 -3.04 -9.91
N GLY A 738 31.68 -3.79 -10.64
CA GLY A 738 30.57 -4.56 -10.07
C GLY A 738 31.00 -5.89 -9.44
N THR A 739 30.16 -6.41 -8.55
CA THR A 739 30.26 -7.77 -8.01
C THR A 739 29.98 -8.84 -9.07
N GLN A 740 30.38 -10.09 -8.84
CA GLN A 740 30.09 -11.20 -9.77
C GLN A 740 28.58 -11.36 -10.05
N VAL A 741 27.74 -11.18 -9.03
CA VAL A 741 26.27 -11.22 -9.16
C VAL A 741 25.76 -10.06 -10.03
N GLU A 742 26.30 -8.85 -9.86
CA GLU A 742 25.96 -7.70 -10.70
C GLU A 742 26.42 -7.89 -12.15
N LYS A 743 27.63 -8.44 -12.36
CA LYS A 743 28.15 -8.75 -13.69
C LYS A 743 27.29 -9.79 -14.40
N PHE A 744 26.90 -10.86 -13.71
CA PHE A 744 26.02 -11.88 -14.30
C PHE A 744 24.62 -11.33 -14.60
N ARG A 745 24.05 -10.52 -13.71
CA ARG A 745 22.76 -9.86 -13.96
C ARG A 745 22.83 -8.91 -15.16
N MET A 746 23.89 -8.11 -15.24
CA MET A 746 24.14 -7.21 -16.38
C MET A 746 24.34 -7.99 -17.67
N PHE A 747 25.07 -9.11 -17.65
CA PHE A 747 25.23 -10.00 -18.80
C PHE A 747 23.87 -10.46 -19.36
N ARG A 748 22.95 -10.93 -18.51
CA ARG A 748 21.60 -11.32 -18.92
C ARG A 748 20.81 -10.15 -19.51
N ASP A 749 20.98 -8.96 -18.93
CA ASP A 749 20.37 -7.75 -19.46
C ASP A 749 20.97 -7.33 -20.81
N ALA A 750 22.25 -7.63 -21.07
CA ALA A 750 22.93 -7.33 -22.32
C ALA A 750 22.50 -8.25 -23.47
N LEU A 751 22.28 -9.55 -23.19
CA LEU A 751 21.74 -10.50 -24.17
C LEU A 751 20.39 -10.06 -24.74
N ASP A 752 19.60 -9.41 -23.91
CA ASP A 752 18.29 -8.88 -24.26
C ASP A 752 18.35 -7.60 -25.12
N VAL A 753 19.50 -6.93 -25.16
CA VAL A 753 19.72 -5.66 -25.88
C VAL A 753 20.44 -5.89 -27.19
N ASP A 754 21.53 -6.66 -27.15
CA ASP A 754 22.39 -6.93 -28.30
C ASP A 754 23.22 -8.20 -28.11
N PRO A 755 22.69 -9.38 -28.44
CA PRO A 755 23.40 -10.65 -28.24
C PRO A 755 24.65 -10.76 -29.11
N LEU A 756 24.69 -10.17 -30.32
CA LEU A 756 25.86 -10.18 -31.19
C LEU A 756 27.02 -9.36 -30.61
N ALA A 757 26.77 -8.17 -30.06
CA ALA A 757 27.83 -7.42 -29.38
C ALA A 757 28.32 -8.11 -28.09
N VAL A 758 27.46 -8.88 -27.42
CA VAL A 758 27.87 -9.71 -26.27
C VAL A 758 28.77 -10.85 -26.74
N LEU A 759 28.48 -11.47 -27.89
CA LEU A 759 29.33 -12.50 -28.50
C LEU A 759 30.75 -11.98 -28.76
N GLU A 760 30.90 -10.79 -29.35
CA GLU A 760 32.21 -10.16 -29.61
C GLU A 760 33.03 -9.93 -28.33
N LYS A 761 32.37 -9.76 -27.18
CA LYS A 761 32.99 -9.50 -25.88
C LYS A 761 32.99 -10.70 -24.94
N LEU A 762 32.52 -11.87 -25.39
CA LEU A 762 32.31 -13.05 -24.54
C LEU A 762 33.59 -13.48 -23.83
N GLU A 763 34.74 -13.39 -24.48
CA GLU A 763 36.05 -13.74 -23.89
C GLU A 763 36.48 -12.78 -22.77
N SER A 764 35.99 -11.54 -22.79
CA SER A 764 36.24 -10.55 -21.73
C SER A 764 35.33 -10.71 -20.51
N LEU A 765 34.22 -11.46 -20.65
CA LEU A 765 33.25 -11.76 -19.60
C LEU A 765 33.74 -12.94 -18.75
N ASN A 766 34.85 -12.78 -18.03
CA ASN A 766 35.25 -13.77 -17.04
C ASN A 766 34.39 -13.62 -15.77
N LEU A 767 33.39 -14.49 -15.60
CA LEU A 767 32.52 -14.51 -14.42
C LEU A 767 33.19 -15.16 -13.19
N GLY A 768 34.41 -15.68 -13.34
CA GLY A 768 35.20 -16.27 -12.26
C GLY A 768 34.77 -17.67 -11.83
N ASP A 769 33.75 -18.23 -12.47
CA ASP A 769 33.17 -19.55 -12.17
C ASP A 769 32.86 -20.31 -13.47
N THR A 770 33.32 -21.56 -13.57
CA THR A 770 33.19 -22.39 -14.78
C THR A 770 31.74 -22.75 -15.10
N VAL A 771 30.88 -22.93 -14.09
CA VAL A 771 29.46 -23.24 -14.26
C VAL A 771 28.70 -21.99 -14.74
N LEU A 772 28.99 -20.82 -14.16
CA LEU A 772 28.42 -19.55 -14.62
C LEU A 772 28.84 -19.20 -16.04
N ASN A 773 30.10 -19.47 -16.42
CA ASN A 773 30.57 -19.28 -17.79
C ASN A 773 29.86 -20.21 -18.79
N GLY A 774 29.66 -21.48 -18.44
CA GLY A 774 28.89 -22.43 -19.26
C GLY A 774 27.43 -22.03 -19.41
N LEU A 775 26.78 -21.59 -18.33
CA LEU A 775 25.40 -21.08 -18.34
C LEU A 775 25.28 -19.81 -19.18
N ALA A 776 26.20 -18.85 -19.03
CA ALA A 776 26.24 -17.64 -19.83
C ALA A 776 26.34 -17.97 -21.33
N ARG A 777 27.20 -18.93 -21.70
CA ARG A 777 27.32 -19.39 -23.08
C ARG A 777 26.01 -19.98 -23.61
N ALA A 778 25.33 -20.81 -22.83
CA ALA A 778 24.03 -21.38 -23.21
C ALA A 778 22.94 -20.32 -23.37
N GLU A 779 22.87 -19.32 -22.46
CA GLU A 779 21.92 -18.20 -22.58
C GLU A 779 22.23 -17.33 -23.82
N LEU A 780 23.50 -17.10 -24.14
CA LEU A 780 23.91 -16.39 -25.36
C LEU A 780 23.54 -17.18 -26.62
N ALA A 781 23.83 -18.47 -26.67
CA ALA A 781 23.47 -19.32 -27.82
C ALA A 781 21.96 -19.31 -28.06
N ALA A 782 21.15 -19.42 -27.00
CA ALA A 782 19.70 -19.29 -27.10
C ALA A 782 19.25 -17.91 -27.59
N ALA A 783 19.88 -16.83 -27.14
CA ALA A 783 19.58 -15.47 -27.59
C ALA A 783 19.93 -15.26 -29.08
N LEU A 784 21.06 -15.83 -29.54
CA LEU A 784 21.49 -15.78 -30.93
C LEU A 784 20.63 -16.62 -31.85
N ALA A 785 20.01 -17.71 -31.37
CA ALA A 785 19.27 -18.65 -32.20
C ALA A 785 18.16 -18.00 -33.05
N ALA A 786 17.58 -16.88 -32.56
CA ALA A 786 16.57 -16.12 -33.28
C ALA A 786 17.14 -15.15 -34.33
N GLU A 787 18.40 -14.70 -34.18
CA GLU A 787 19.05 -13.73 -35.08
C GLU A 787 20.00 -14.41 -36.08
N SER A 788 20.75 -15.41 -35.65
CA SER A 788 21.65 -16.24 -36.45
C SER A 788 21.74 -17.66 -35.88
N PHE A 789 21.03 -18.58 -36.52
CA PHE A 789 21.03 -19.99 -36.14
C PHE A 789 22.42 -20.61 -36.23
N ASP A 790 23.18 -20.28 -37.27
CA ASP A 790 24.51 -20.86 -37.52
C ASP A 790 25.52 -20.39 -36.46
N GLU A 791 25.48 -19.11 -36.06
CA GLU A 791 26.31 -18.60 -34.96
C GLU A 791 25.93 -19.22 -33.62
N ALA A 792 24.63 -19.43 -33.38
CA ALA A 792 24.15 -20.10 -32.17
C ALA A 792 24.66 -21.55 -32.07
N VAL A 793 24.64 -22.29 -33.19
CA VAL A 793 25.17 -23.66 -33.27
C VAL A 793 26.68 -23.68 -33.14
N ALA A 794 27.40 -22.79 -33.83
CA ALA A 794 28.86 -22.68 -33.73
C ALA A 794 29.29 -22.35 -32.30
N LEU A 795 28.57 -21.44 -31.63
CA LEU A 795 28.80 -21.12 -30.23
C LEU A 795 28.52 -22.32 -29.34
N ALA A 796 27.44 -23.08 -29.58
CA ALA A 796 27.15 -24.30 -28.83
C ALA A 796 28.26 -25.35 -29.01
N GLU A 797 28.74 -25.55 -30.24
CA GLU A 797 29.78 -26.52 -30.59
C GLU A 797 31.13 -26.19 -29.96
N ALA A 798 31.53 -24.92 -29.98
CA ALA A 798 32.80 -24.46 -29.40
C ALA A 798 32.81 -24.43 -27.85
N GLY A 799 31.81 -25.03 -27.19
CA GLY A 799 31.80 -25.22 -25.74
C GLY A 799 33.01 -26.04 -25.25
N PRO A 800 33.68 -25.61 -24.15
CA PRO A 800 34.96 -26.19 -23.72
C PRO A 800 34.85 -27.64 -23.21
N ASP A 801 33.67 -28.05 -22.75
CA ASP A 801 33.39 -29.38 -22.23
C ASP A 801 31.99 -29.87 -22.66
N ALA A 802 31.73 -31.16 -22.42
CA ALA A 802 30.48 -31.80 -22.80
C ALA A 802 29.26 -31.21 -22.07
N GLU A 803 29.43 -30.68 -20.87
CA GLU A 803 28.36 -30.03 -20.09
C GLU A 803 27.92 -28.73 -20.78
N SER A 804 28.88 -27.87 -21.09
CA SER A 804 28.66 -26.60 -21.78
C SER A 804 28.03 -26.80 -23.15
N ARG A 805 28.50 -27.79 -23.93
CA ARG A 805 27.92 -28.12 -25.25
C ARG A 805 26.49 -28.63 -25.13
N ALA A 806 26.24 -29.59 -24.24
CA ALA A 806 24.90 -30.15 -24.05
C ALA A 806 23.89 -29.09 -23.60
N ALA A 807 24.26 -28.25 -22.63
CA ALA A 807 23.42 -27.16 -22.15
C ALA A 807 23.13 -26.12 -23.26
N ALA A 808 24.14 -25.76 -24.07
CA ALA A 808 23.97 -24.82 -25.16
C ALA A 808 23.07 -25.38 -26.28
N TYR A 809 23.27 -26.64 -26.70
CA TYR A 809 22.38 -27.27 -27.69
C TYR A 809 20.94 -27.38 -27.19
N ALA A 810 20.73 -27.74 -25.92
CA ALA A 810 19.41 -27.78 -25.31
C ALA A 810 18.76 -26.38 -25.25
N ALA A 811 19.52 -25.34 -24.91
CA ALA A 811 19.01 -23.96 -24.86
C ALA A 811 18.66 -23.41 -26.25
N VAL A 812 19.45 -23.73 -27.29
CA VAL A 812 19.14 -23.40 -28.69
C VAL A 812 17.90 -24.16 -29.15
N LEU A 813 17.77 -25.44 -28.81
CA LEU A 813 16.59 -26.25 -29.10
C LEU A 813 15.32 -25.66 -28.48
N ASP A 814 15.39 -25.20 -27.22
CA ASP A 814 14.28 -24.53 -26.55
C ASP A 814 13.91 -23.20 -27.23
N ALA A 815 14.89 -22.44 -27.73
CA ALA A 815 14.65 -21.16 -28.40
C ALA A 815 14.03 -21.31 -29.80
N VAL A 816 14.45 -22.32 -30.57
CA VAL A 816 13.95 -22.57 -31.94
C VAL A 816 12.62 -23.34 -31.93
N GLY A 817 12.39 -24.16 -30.91
CA GLY A 817 11.19 -24.99 -30.78
C GLY A 817 11.14 -26.12 -31.83
N THR A 818 9.93 -26.65 -32.08
CA THR A 818 9.70 -27.80 -32.97
C THR A 818 9.13 -27.45 -34.34
N ALA A 819 9.10 -26.16 -34.70
CA ALA A 819 8.57 -25.68 -35.98
C ALA A 819 9.37 -26.25 -37.18
N ASP A 820 10.70 -26.26 -37.08
CA ASP A 820 11.59 -26.98 -37.99
C ASP A 820 12.05 -28.29 -37.33
N LYS A 821 11.30 -29.36 -37.57
CA LYS A 821 11.56 -30.68 -36.97
C LYS A 821 12.95 -31.22 -37.32
N ALA A 822 13.51 -30.89 -38.50
CA ALA A 822 14.81 -31.40 -38.91
C ALA A 822 15.93 -30.72 -38.11
N ARG A 823 15.89 -29.40 -37.97
CA ARG A 823 16.83 -28.64 -37.13
C ARG A 823 16.70 -29.03 -35.67
N ALA A 824 15.47 -29.09 -35.16
CA ALA A 824 15.20 -29.48 -33.79
C ALA A 824 15.70 -30.90 -33.49
N ARG A 825 15.55 -31.84 -34.43
CA ARG A 825 16.08 -33.19 -34.30
C ARG A 825 17.60 -33.21 -34.26
N SER A 826 18.26 -32.49 -35.16
CA SER A 826 19.72 -32.38 -35.17
C SER A 826 20.27 -31.84 -33.85
N LEU A 827 19.65 -30.80 -33.29
CA LEU A 827 20.04 -30.25 -31.99
C LEU A 827 19.81 -31.24 -30.84
N ALA A 828 18.67 -31.94 -30.85
CA ALA A 828 18.35 -32.94 -29.83
C ALA A 828 19.35 -34.11 -29.85
N ASP A 829 19.74 -34.58 -31.04
CA ASP A 829 20.74 -35.64 -31.20
C ASP A 829 22.13 -35.18 -30.71
N GLN A 830 22.55 -33.95 -31.03
CA GLN A 830 23.80 -33.37 -30.52
C GLN A 830 23.80 -33.18 -29.00
N ALA A 831 22.67 -32.72 -28.44
CA ALA A 831 22.51 -32.58 -27.00
C ALA A 831 22.59 -33.95 -26.31
N ALA A 832 21.84 -34.95 -26.79
CA ALA A 832 21.85 -36.31 -26.24
C ALA A 832 23.23 -36.97 -26.30
N LEU A 833 23.99 -36.75 -27.38
CA LEU A 833 25.36 -37.22 -27.51
C LEU A 833 26.27 -36.63 -26.42
N ASN A 834 26.21 -35.32 -26.20
CA ASN A 834 27.07 -34.64 -25.23
C ASN A 834 26.64 -34.94 -23.77
N VAL A 835 25.34 -35.14 -23.50
CA VAL A 835 24.83 -35.51 -22.16
C VAL A 835 25.57 -36.72 -21.59
N ARG A 836 25.74 -37.78 -22.39
CA ARG A 836 26.42 -39.01 -21.94
C ARG A 836 27.89 -38.79 -21.52
N ALA A 837 28.52 -37.75 -22.05
CA ALA A 837 29.91 -37.37 -21.75
C ALA A 837 30.06 -36.37 -20.58
N ILE A 838 28.97 -35.87 -19.99
CA ILE A 838 29.00 -34.92 -18.86
C ILE A 838 29.59 -35.59 -17.63
N LYS A 839 30.65 -35.06 -17.02
CA LYS A 839 31.30 -35.70 -15.86
C LYS A 839 30.50 -35.58 -14.56
N SER A 840 29.81 -34.46 -14.35
CA SER A 840 28.99 -34.20 -13.16
C SER A 840 27.69 -35.02 -13.18
N PRO A 841 27.45 -35.93 -12.21
CA PRO A 841 26.23 -36.73 -12.16
C PRO A 841 24.94 -35.88 -12.06
N SER A 842 24.98 -34.81 -11.28
CA SER A 842 23.84 -33.90 -11.08
C SER A 842 23.49 -33.14 -12.35
N GLN A 843 24.51 -32.62 -13.05
CA GLN A 843 24.30 -31.89 -14.31
C GLN A 843 23.89 -32.83 -15.44
N ARG A 844 24.46 -34.04 -15.48
CA ARG A 844 24.05 -35.08 -16.43
C ARG A 844 22.56 -35.39 -16.29
N LEU A 845 22.07 -35.57 -15.06
CA LEU A 845 20.65 -35.79 -14.78
C LEU A 845 19.77 -34.65 -15.29
N LEU A 846 20.09 -33.40 -14.91
CA LEU A 846 19.27 -32.23 -15.27
C LEU A 846 19.18 -32.04 -16.80
N VAL A 847 20.31 -32.14 -17.50
CA VAL A 847 20.33 -32.00 -18.97
C VAL A 847 19.67 -33.20 -19.66
N SER A 848 19.80 -34.43 -19.12
CA SER A 848 19.04 -35.60 -19.62
C SER A 848 17.54 -35.37 -19.59
N VAL A 849 17.01 -34.83 -18.48
CA VAL A 849 15.57 -34.54 -18.33
C VAL A 849 15.12 -33.48 -19.34
N GLN A 850 15.90 -32.40 -19.51
CA GLN A 850 15.59 -31.34 -20.47
C GLN A 850 15.55 -31.86 -21.92
N VAL A 851 16.56 -32.64 -22.33
CA VAL A 851 16.61 -33.22 -23.68
C VAL A 851 15.50 -34.25 -23.90
N ALA A 852 15.20 -35.08 -22.89
CA ALA A 852 14.12 -36.06 -22.97
C ALA A 852 12.75 -35.41 -23.18
N ASP A 853 12.47 -34.27 -22.54
CA ASP A 853 11.20 -33.54 -22.72
C ASP A 853 11.02 -33.08 -24.18
N ARG A 854 12.10 -32.59 -24.81
CA ARG A 854 12.10 -32.20 -26.23
C ARG A 854 12.00 -33.41 -27.16
N LEU A 855 12.60 -34.54 -26.83
CA LEU A 855 12.42 -35.78 -27.59
C LEU A 855 10.95 -36.24 -27.59
N VAL A 856 10.23 -36.09 -26.48
CA VAL A 856 8.78 -36.32 -26.42
C VAL A 856 8.03 -35.38 -27.38
N ASP A 857 8.39 -34.09 -27.40
CA ASP A 857 7.78 -33.10 -28.33
C ASP A 857 8.05 -33.44 -29.81
N LEU A 858 9.20 -34.05 -30.10
CA LEU A 858 9.57 -34.54 -31.44
C LEU A 858 8.97 -35.91 -31.79
N GLY A 859 8.28 -36.57 -30.86
CA GLY A 859 7.66 -37.88 -31.03
C GLY A 859 8.57 -39.08 -30.74
N ASP A 860 9.81 -38.86 -30.31
CA ASP A 860 10.77 -39.92 -29.95
C ASP A 860 10.65 -40.32 -28.48
N ARG A 861 9.58 -41.07 -28.19
CA ARG A 861 9.28 -41.54 -26.84
C ARG A 861 10.27 -42.58 -26.32
N ASP A 862 10.86 -43.37 -27.21
CA ASP A 862 11.81 -44.42 -26.83
C ASP A 862 13.16 -43.83 -26.45
N GLY A 863 13.67 -42.86 -27.23
CA GLY A 863 14.85 -42.09 -26.89
C GLY A 863 14.67 -41.31 -25.59
N ALA A 864 13.51 -40.67 -25.40
CA ALA A 864 13.18 -40.00 -24.14
C ALA A 864 13.16 -40.98 -22.95
N ARG A 865 12.54 -42.15 -23.09
CA ARG A 865 12.48 -43.17 -22.04
C ARG A 865 13.87 -43.67 -21.66
N SER A 866 14.76 -43.87 -22.64
CA SER A 866 16.15 -44.27 -22.39
C SER A 866 16.89 -43.22 -21.54
N LEU A 867 16.83 -41.95 -21.91
CA LEU A 867 17.49 -40.87 -21.16
C LEU A 867 16.90 -40.68 -19.76
N LEU A 868 15.58 -40.78 -19.62
CA LEU A 868 14.92 -40.69 -18.31
C LEU A 868 15.28 -41.85 -17.40
N LYS A 869 15.50 -43.06 -17.96
CA LYS A 869 15.95 -44.20 -17.16
C LYS A 869 17.36 -44.00 -16.62
N GLU A 870 18.28 -43.53 -17.47
CA GLU A 870 19.64 -43.15 -17.04
C GLU A 870 19.61 -42.05 -15.96
N ALA A 871 18.72 -41.06 -16.10
CA ALA A 871 18.52 -39.98 -15.12
C ALA A 871 17.93 -40.50 -13.79
N GLU A 872 16.96 -41.43 -13.84
CA GLU A 872 16.39 -42.08 -12.66
C GLU A 872 17.46 -42.84 -11.87
N ASP A 873 18.28 -43.64 -12.56
CA ASP A 873 19.33 -44.43 -11.92
C ASP A 873 20.38 -43.53 -11.24
N LEU A 874 20.71 -42.39 -11.86
CA LEU A 874 21.54 -41.36 -11.25
C LEU A 874 20.90 -40.74 -10.01
N ALA A 875 19.60 -40.41 -10.06
CA ALA A 875 18.84 -39.86 -8.94
C ALA A 875 18.87 -40.83 -7.74
N ARG A 876 18.51 -42.11 -7.98
CA ARG A 876 18.44 -43.16 -6.95
C ARG A 876 19.80 -43.53 -6.38
N SER A 877 20.89 -43.35 -7.14
CA SER A 877 22.24 -43.63 -6.66
C SER A 877 22.73 -42.65 -5.57
N GLY A 878 22.05 -41.51 -5.39
CA GLY A 878 22.48 -40.44 -4.49
C GLY A 878 23.72 -39.67 -4.96
N LYS A 879 24.33 -40.07 -6.09
CA LYS A 879 25.54 -39.44 -6.66
C LYS A 879 25.25 -38.09 -7.31
N ALA A 880 24.00 -37.84 -7.71
CA ALA A 880 23.52 -36.60 -8.31
C ALA A 880 23.17 -35.54 -7.26
N ALA A 881 23.95 -35.44 -6.17
CA ALA A 881 23.66 -34.50 -5.08
C ALA A 881 23.74 -33.06 -5.60
N GLY A 882 22.59 -32.38 -5.63
CA GLY A 882 22.48 -30.98 -6.06
C GLY A 882 21.37 -30.19 -5.36
N ALA A 883 20.30 -30.84 -4.88
CA ALA A 883 19.31 -30.17 -4.05
C ALA A 883 18.45 -31.20 -3.29
N GLY A 884 18.84 -31.55 -2.05
CA GLY A 884 17.90 -32.00 -1.02
C GLY A 884 16.93 -33.17 -1.31
N GLY A 885 17.15 -33.99 -2.34
CA GLY A 885 16.31 -35.16 -2.67
C GLY A 885 15.19 -34.93 -3.70
N TYR A 886 15.21 -33.83 -4.48
CA TYR A 886 14.16 -33.52 -5.47
C TYR A 886 14.43 -34.07 -6.88
N GLU A 887 15.55 -34.76 -7.09
CA GLU A 887 16.03 -35.20 -8.40
C GLU A 887 15.05 -36.17 -9.10
N LEU A 888 14.41 -37.07 -8.34
CA LEU A 888 13.35 -37.95 -8.83
C LEU A 888 12.12 -37.18 -9.33
N GLY A 889 11.79 -36.05 -8.70
CA GLY A 889 10.67 -35.21 -9.13
C GLY A 889 10.88 -34.60 -10.51
N HIS A 890 12.11 -34.19 -10.83
CA HIS A 890 12.46 -33.69 -12.15
C HIS A 890 12.32 -34.76 -13.24
N VAL A 891 12.70 -36.01 -12.95
CA VAL A 891 12.51 -37.15 -13.87
C VAL A 891 11.02 -37.46 -14.05
N ALA A 892 10.26 -37.50 -12.95
CA ALA A 892 8.84 -37.80 -12.96
C ALA A 892 8.01 -36.81 -13.79
N GLU A 893 8.36 -35.52 -13.78
CA GLU A 893 7.67 -34.48 -14.56
C GLU A 893 7.60 -34.79 -16.07
N VAL A 894 8.68 -35.33 -16.63
CA VAL A 894 8.75 -35.66 -18.06
C VAL A 894 8.24 -37.08 -18.29
N LEU A 895 8.58 -38.02 -17.40
CA LEU A 895 8.07 -39.39 -17.45
C LEU A 895 6.54 -39.42 -17.46
N GLY A 896 5.88 -38.51 -16.75
CA GLY A 896 4.42 -38.46 -16.67
C GLY A 896 3.72 -38.22 -18.01
N ARG A 897 4.41 -37.67 -19.02
CA ARG A 897 3.90 -37.55 -20.40
C ARG A 897 3.89 -38.89 -21.15
N ILE A 898 4.60 -39.89 -20.64
CA ILE A 898 4.77 -41.23 -21.22
C ILE A 898 4.06 -42.29 -20.35
N ASP A 899 4.20 -42.21 -19.03
CA ASP A 899 3.65 -43.12 -18.02
C ASP A 899 3.33 -42.35 -16.72
N LEU A 900 2.14 -41.74 -16.70
CA LEU A 900 1.66 -40.95 -15.56
C LEU A 900 1.57 -41.73 -14.24
N PRO A 901 1.01 -42.96 -14.19
CA PRO A 901 0.98 -43.73 -12.94
C PRO A 901 2.37 -43.94 -12.32
N SER A 902 3.39 -44.23 -13.13
CA SER A 902 4.76 -44.40 -12.64
C SER A 902 5.36 -43.08 -12.15
N ALA A 903 5.10 -41.97 -12.87
CA ALA A 903 5.53 -40.64 -12.44
C ALA A 903 4.90 -40.20 -11.11
N LEU A 904 3.61 -40.44 -10.90
CA LEU A 904 2.94 -40.08 -9.64
C LEU A 904 3.50 -40.88 -8.45
N ARG A 905 3.73 -42.19 -8.62
CA ARG A 905 4.39 -43.01 -7.58
C ARG A 905 5.80 -42.49 -7.26
N MET A 906 6.57 -42.15 -8.29
CA MET A 906 7.91 -41.59 -8.12
C MET A 906 7.89 -40.24 -7.38
N MET A 907 6.88 -39.40 -7.63
CA MET A 907 6.68 -38.14 -6.91
C MET A 907 6.32 -38.37 -5.44
N ASP A 908 5.46 -39.34 -5.14
CA ASP A 908 5.08 -39.67 -3.76
C ASP A 908 6.28 -40.25 -2.98
N GLU A 909 7.05 -41.16 -3.58
CA GLU A 909 8.31 -41.68 -3.03
C GLU A 909 9.27 -40.53 -2.68
N MET A 910 9.48 -39.60 -3.62
CA MET A 910 10.34 -38.44 -3.42
C MET A 910 9.84 -37.55 -2.26
N ILE A 911 8.53 -37.27 -2.17
CA ILE A 911 7.96 -36.45 -1.10
C ILE A 911 8.19 -37.10 0.27
N GLU A 912 7.97 -38.42 0.37
CA GLU A 912 8.21 -39.15 1.61
C GLU A 912 9.68 -39.08 2.04
N ASP A 913 10.61 -39.29 1.11
CA ASP A 913 12.03 -39.27 1.41
C ASP A 913 12.54 -37.88 1.81
N VAL A 914 12.10 -36.83 1.11
CA VAL A 914 12.43 -35.44 1.48
C VAL A 914 11.91 -35.11 2.89
N ARG A 915 10.69 -35.55 3.23
CA ARG A 915 10.09 -35.31 4.56
C ARG A 915 10.81 -36.08 5.68
N LYS A 916 11.45 -37.22 5.39
CA LYS A 916 12.29 -37.95 6.36
C LYS A 916 13.55 -37.17 6.72
N VAL A 917 14.15 -36.45 5.76
CA VAL A 917 15.47 -35.79 5.94
C VAL A 917 15.39 -34.29 6.23
N SER A 918 14.28 -33.62 5.92
CA SER A 918 14.11 -32.17 6.14
C SER A 918 12.83 -31.85 6.93
N ARG A 919 12.99 -31.10 8.03
CA ARG A 919 11.86 -30.56 8.81
C ARG A 919 11.28 -29.25 8.25
N ALA A 920 11.89 -28.67 7.22
CA ALA A 920 11.40 -27.44 6.61
C ALA A 920 10.17 -27.73 5.73
N ASP A 921 9.17 -26.84 5.75
CA ASP A 921 8.04 -26.92 4.81
C ASP A 921 8.53 -26.65 3.39
N ARG A 922 8.47 -27.69 2.55
CA ARG A 922 8.89 -27.69 1.14
C ARG A 922 7.73 -27.87 0.18
N THR A 923 6.50 -27.69 0.66
CA THR A 923 5.27 -27.94 -0.12
C THR A 923 5.20 -27.11 -1.40
N TYR A 924 5.77 -25.90 -1.40
CA TYR A 924 5.87 -25.06 -2.61
C TYR A 924 6.69 -25.73 -3.73
N VAL A 925 7.72 -26.51 -3.40
CA VAL A 925 8.53 -27.25 -4.38
C VAL A 925 7.70 -28.36 -4.99
N PHE A 926 6.97 -29.12 -4.17
CA PHE A 926 6.11 -30.21 -4.65
C PHE A 926 4.98 -29.71 -5.56
N ALA A 927 4.31 -28.63 -5.14
CA ALA A 927 3.28 -27.98 -5.94
C ALA A 927 3.84 -27.46 -7.28
N ARG A 928 5.08 -26.95 -7.30
CA ARG A 928 5.77 -26.58 -8.54
C ARG A 928 5.96 -27.79 -9.45
N LEU A 929 6.53 -28.89 -8.96
CA LEU A 929 6.78 -30.09 -9.77
C LEU A 929 5.46 -30.64 -10.38
N TYR A 930 4.42 -30.80 -9.57
CA TYR A 930 3.09 -31.22 -10.05
C TYR A 930 2.46 -30.20 -11.01
N GLY A 931 2.63 -28.91 -10.75
CA GLY A 931 2.13 -27.84 -11.62
C GLY A 931 2.75 -27.88 -13.02
N ARG A 932 4.06 -28.16 -13.11
CA ARG A 932 4.75 -28.34 -14.40
C ARG A 932 4.30 -29.59 -15.13
N LEU A 933 4.12 -30.70 -14.42
CA LEU A 933 3.54 -31.92 -15.00
C LEU A 933 2.13 -31.67 -15.56
N ALA A 934 1.26 -31.01 -14.78
CA ALA A 934 -0.09 -30.66 -15.23
C ALA A 934 -0.07 -29.77 -16.48
N HIS A 935 0.80 -28.75 -16.50
CA HIS A 935 0.97 -27.91 -17.68
C HIS A 935 1.38 -28.72 -18.91
N ARG A 936 2.36 -29.62 -18.80
CA ARG A 936 2.80 -30.47 -19.93
C ARG A 936 1.69 -31.41 -20.42
N LEU A 937 0.92 -32.00 -19.51
CA LEU A 937 -0.20 -32.88 -19.85
C LEU A 937 -1.38 -32.17 -20.51
N ALA A 938 -1.53 -30.86 -20.33
CA ALA A 938 -2.75 -30.15 -20.70
C ALA A 938 -3.12 -30.24 -22.19
N ALA A 939 -2.14 -30.22 -23.10
CA ALA A 939 -2.38 -30.42 -24.54
C ALA A 939 -2.67 -31.88 -24.90
N ASP A 940 -1.94 -32.80 -24.26
CA ASP A 940 -1.90 -34.21 -24.65
C ASP A 940 -3.05 -35.01 -24.02
N SER A 941 -3.33 -34.79 -22.73
CA SER A 941 -4.33 -35.50 -21.93
C SER A 941 -5.01 -34.56 -20.92
N PRO A 942 -6.05 -33.80 -21.36
CA PRO A 942 -6.76 -32.82 -20.52
C PRO A 942 -7.31 -33.37 -19.20
N ALA A 943 -7.84 -34.60 -19.21
CA ALA A 943 -8.38 -35.24 -18.01
C ALA A 943 -7.27 -35.55 -16.99
N ASP A 944 -6.07 -35.90 -17.45
CA ASP A 944 -4.93 -36.18 -16.59
C ASP A 944 -4.35 -34.89 -16.00
N ALA A 945 -4.26 -33.84 -16.82
CA ALA A 945 -3.88 -32.52 -16.35
C ALA A 945 -4.79 -32.03 -15.23
N GLU A 946 -6.12 -32.17 -15.37
CA GLU A 946 -7.11 -31.83 -14.33
C GLU A 946 -6.86 -32.60 -13.03
N ARG A 947 -6.60 -33.91 -13.11
CA ARG A 947 -6.27 -34.74 -11.94
C ARG A 947 -5.02 -34.24 -11.21
N VAL A 948 -3.97 -33.88 -11.96
CA VAL A 948 -2.73 -33.37 -11.37
C VAL A 948 -2.92 -31.95 -10.80
N LEU A 949 -3.70 -31.08 -11.46
CA LEU A 949 -4.03 -29.76 -10.92
C LEU A 949 -4.77 -29.84 -9.59
N ASP A 950 -5.61 -30.84 -9.37
CA ASP A 950 -6.30 -31.02 -8.08
C ASP A 950 -5.30 -31.36 -6.96
N ILE A 951 -4.23 -32.10 -7.27
CA ILE A 951 -3.11 -32.34 -6.34
C ILE A 951 -2.42 -31.02 -6.01
N VAL A 952 -2.08 -30.21 -7.02
CA VAL A 952 -1.44 -28.89 -6.82
C VAL A 952 -2.31 -27.99 -5.93
N ARG A 953 -3.61 -27.91 -6.23
CA ARG A 953 -4.60 -27.13 -5.48
C ARG A 953 -4.69 -27.57 -4.02
N LYS A 954 -4.65 -28.87 -3.74
CA LYS A 954 -4.67 -29.42 -2.38
C LYS A 954 -3.36 -29.18 -1.63
N LEU A 955 -2.21 -29.25 -2.31
CA LEU A 955 -0.90 -29.03 -1.71
C LEU A 955 -0.65 -27.55 -1.39
N LYS A 956 -0.93 -26.66 -2.34
CA LYS A 956 -0.57 -25.23 -2.26
C LYS A 956 -1.62 -24.35 -2.95
N PRO A 957 -2.80 -24.14 -2.34
CA PRO A 957 -3.90 -23.37 -2.94
C PRO A 957 -3.46 -21.99 -3.42
N ASP A 958 -2.70 -21.26 -2.60
CA ASP A 958 -2.24 -19.89 -2.83
C ASP A 958 -1.34 -19.71 -4.06
N GLU A 959 -0.70 -20.78 -4.53
CA GLU A 959 0.18 -20.76 -5.70
C GLU A 959 -0.39 -21.54 -6.89
N SER A 960 -1.54 -22.18 -6.73
CA SER A 960 -2.12 -23.09 -7.73
C SER A 960 -2.63 -22.36 -8.97
N ALA A 961 -3.11 -21.12 -8.83
CA ALA A 961 -3.72 -20.34 -9.90
C ALA A 961 -2.81 -20.21 -11.14
N ARG A 962 -1.50 -20.03 -10.95
CA ARG A 962 -0.54 -19.90 -12.07
C ARG A 962 -0.50 -21.13 -12.97
N TYR A 963 -0.55 -22.32 -12.37
CA TYR A 963 -0.50 -23.58 -13.10
C TYR A 963 -1.85 -23.90 -13.74
N ILE A 964 -2.93 -23.56 -13.05
CA ILE A 964 -4.30 -23.71 -13.56
C ILE A 964 -4.50 -22.84 -14.81
N VAL A 965 -4.15 -21.55 -14.75
CA VAL A 965 -4.24 -20.61 -15.88
C VAL A 965 -3.44 -21.15 -17.09
N ALA A 966 -2.17 -21.51 -16.88
CA ALA A 966 -1.30 -22.00 -17.95
C ALA A 966 -1.79 -23.31 -18.57
N ALA A 967 -2.31 -24.23 -17.74
CA ALA A 967 -2.87 -25.50 -18.21
C ALA A 967 -4.18 -25.29 -18.98
N CYS A 968 -5.08 -24.41 -18.52
CA CYS A 968 -6.34 -24.12 -19.21
C CYS A 968 -6.10 -23.58 -20.62
N ALA A 969 -5.15 -22.64 -20.78
CA ALA A 969 -4.77 -22.10 -22.07
C ALA A 969 -4.27 -23.18 -23.04
N ARG A 970 -3.42 -24.09 -22.54
CA ARG A 970 -2.83 -25.17 -23.34
C ARG A 970 -3.82 -26.32 -23.63
N MET A 971 -4.84 -26.48 -22.78
CA MET A 971 -5.95 -27.43 -22.92
C MET A 971 -7.00 -26.98 -23.94
N ALA A 972 -7.17 -25.66 -24.09
CA ALA A 972 -8.25 -25.03 -24.86
C ALA A 972 -8.40 -25.55 -26.30
N PRO A 973 -7.33 -25.78 -27.09
CA PRO A 973 -7.49 -26.29 -28.46
C PRO A 973 -8.14 -27.67 -28.54
N LYS A 974 -8.09 -28.46 -27.46
CA LYS A 974 -8.58 -29.85 -27.40
C LYS A 974 -9.88 -29.99 -26.63
N ASP A 975 -10.02 -29.32 -25.48
CA ASP A 975 -11.22 -29.39 -24.62
C ASP A 975 -11.50 -28.03 -23.95
N PRO A 976 -12.07 -27.05 -24.70
CA PRO A 976 -12.29 -25.70 -24.18
C PRO A 976 -13.39 -25.66 -23.10
N ALA A 977 -14.34 -26.58 -23.13
CA ALA A 977 -15.38 -26.70 -22.12
C ALA A 977 -14.80 -27.12 -20.77
N ARG A 978 -13.89 -28.10 -20.75
CA ARG A 978 -13.16 -28.50 -19.53
C ARG A 978 -12.24 -27.38 -19.05
N ALA A 979 -11.49 -26.73 -19.95
CA ALA A 979 -10.63 -25.61 -19.59
C ALA A 979 -11.41 -24.50 -18.88
N ARG A 980 -12.60 -24.12 -19.39
CA ARG A 980 -13.49 -23.15 -18.72
C ARG A 980 -13.90 -23.61 -17.32
N ARG A 981 -14.42 -24.84 -17.20
CA ARG A 981 -14.86 -25.36 -15.90
C ARG A 981 -13.72 -25.37 -14.87
N ILE A 982 -12.53 -25.80 -15.28
CA ILE A 982 -11.35 -25.79 -14.42
C ILE A 982 -11.02 -24.36 -13.96
N ALA A 983 -10.99 -23.39 -14.88
CA ALA A 983 -10.73 -22.00 -14.53
C ALA A 983 -11.74 -21.46 -13.51
N GLU A 984 -13.04 -21.69 -13.73
CA GLU A 984 -14.12 -21.18 -12.87
C GLU A 984 -14.24 -21.89 -11.51
N THR A 985 -13.82 -23.16 -11.41
CA THR A 985 -14.04 -23.98 -10.20
C THR A 985 -12.78 -24.29 -9.40
N MET A 986 -11.60 -24.30 -10.03
CA MET A 986 -10.35 -24.66 -9.37
C MET A 986 -9.49 -23.46 -9.00
N ILE A 987 -9.67 -22.30 -9.66
CA ILE A 987 -8.99 -21.06 -9.26
C ILE A 987 -9.55 -20.63 -7.89
N PRO A 988 -8.70 -20.45 -6.87
CA PRO A 988 -9.17 -20.06 -5.54
C PRO A 988 -9.85 -18.67 -5.54
N PRO A 989 -10.84 -18.43 -4.65
CA PRO A 989 -11.55 -17.15 -4.57
C PRO A 989 -10.63 -15.93 -4.39
N GLU A 990 -9.54 -16.06 -3.64
CA GLU A 990 -8.52 -15.02 -3.44
C GLU A 990 -7.78 -14.64 -4.73
N SER A 991 -7.84 -15.52 -5.75
CA SER A 991 -7.26 -15.33 -7.08
C SER A 991 -8.32 -15.16 -8.16
N ALA A 992 -9.58 -14.81 -7.81
CA ALA A 992 -10.70 -14.73 -8.76
C ALA A 992 -10.42 -13.86 -10.00
N ARG A 993 -9.57 -12.82 -9.89
CA ARG A 993 -9.12 -12.00 -11.03
C ARG A 993 -8.33 -12.77 -12.11
N GLN A 994 -7.80 -13.95 -11.78
CA GLN A 994 -7.11 -14.83 -12.74
C GLN A 994 -8.10 -15.61 -13.62
N ILE A 995 -9.38 -15.70 -13.23
CA ILE A 995 -10.44 -16.34 -14.03
C ILE A 995 -10.61 -15.62 -15.38
N PRO A 996 -10.90 -14.30 -15.45
CA PRO A 996 -11.02 -13.63 -16.74
C PRO A 996 -9.72 -13.67 -17.55
N TRP A 997 -8.55 -13.65 -16.91
CA TRP A 997 -7.28 -13.83 -17.62
C TRP A 997 -7.17 -15.23 -18.25
N ALA A 998 -7.56 -16.29 -17.52
CA ALA A 998 -7.62 -17.65 -18.07
C ALA A 998 -8.61 -17.76 -19.24
N LEU A 999 -9.78 -17.13 -19.15
CA LEU A 999 -10.75 -17.07 -20.25
C LEU A 999 -10.16 -16.39 -21.50
N GLY A 1000 -9.42 -15.29 -21.32
CA GLY A 1000 -8.69 -14.63 -22.41
C GLY A 1000 -7.65 -15.55 -23.06
N LEU A 1001 -6.85 -16.27 -22.27
CA LEU A 1001 -5.86 -17.22 -22.81
C LEU A 1001 -6.51 -18.44 -23.48
N ILE A 1002 -7.65 -18.92 -22.99
CA ILE A 1002 -8.46 -19.95 -23.66
C ILE A 1002 -8.91 -19.43 -25.04
N ALA A 1003 -9.36 -18.17 -25.13
CA ALA A 1003 -9.69 -17.57 -26.41
C ALA A 1003 -8.49 -17.53 -27.36
N GLY A 1004 -7.30 -17.18 -26.85
CA GLY A 1004 -6.06 -17.23 -27.64
C GLY A 1004 -5.73 -18.63 -28.18
N GLY A 1005 -5.96 -19.68 -27.38
CA GLY A 1005 -5.79 -21.07 -27.84
C GLY A 1005 -6.81 -21.49 -28.92
N LEU A 1006 -7.98 -20.86 -28.96
CA LEU A 1006 -9.04 -21.13 -29.94
C LEU A 1006 -8.98 -20.23 -31.17
N ALA A 1007 -8.21 -19.13 -31.15
CA ALA A 1007 -8.25 -18.10 -32.19
C ALA A 1007 -8.02 -18.66 -33.61
N ALA A 1008 -7.15 -19.66 -33.75
CA ALA A 1008 -6.83 -20.30 -35.02
C ALA A 1008 -7.83 -21.39 -35.46
N THR A 1009 -8.60 -21.98 -34.54
CA THR A 1009 -9.45 -23.16 -34.81
C THR A 1009 -10.95 -22.89 -34.71
N ASP A 1010 -11.37 -22.03 -33.78
CA ASP A 1010 -12.76 -21.59 -33.58
C ASP A 1010 -12.79 -20.13 -33.11
N ARG A 1011 -12.69 -19.23 -34.08
CA ARG A 1011 -12.68 -17.78 -33.87
C ARG A 1011 -13.98 -17.26 -33.24
N ALA A 1012 -15.12 -17.92 -33.50
CA ALA A 1012 -16.41 -17.52 -32.92
C ALA A 1012 -16.48 -17.89 -31.43
N ALA A 1013 -15.99 -19.07 -31.04
CA ALA A 1013 -15.83 -19.41 -29.63
C ALA A 1013 -14.82 -18.49 -28.93
N ALA A 1014 -13.67 -18.21 -29.56
CA ALA A 1014 -12.69 -17.29 -29.02
C ALA A 1014 -13.30 -15.91 -28.73
N ALA A 1015 -14.13 -15.36 -29.64
CA ALA A 1015 -14.81 -14.09 -29.43
C ALA A 1015 -15.77 -14.11 -28.22
N ARG A 1016 -16.51 -15.21 -28.01
CA ARG A 1016 -17.39 -15.38 -26.84
C ARG A 1016 -16.60 -15.43 -25.53
N PHE A 1017 -15.48 -16.15 -25.51
CA PHE A 1017 -14.60 -16.21 -24.33
C PHE A 1017 -14.00 -14.85 -23.98
N LEU A 1018 -13.62 -14.05 -24.98
CA LEU A 1018 -13.17 -12.67 -24.75
C LEU A 1018 -14.30 -11.81 -24.16
N GLU A 1019 -15.51 -11.90 -24.69
CA GLU A 1019 -16.65 -11.15 -24.12
C GLU A 1019 -16.91 -11.53 -22.66
N ASP A 1020 -16.94 -12.83 -22.35
CA ASP A 1020 -17.11 -13.34 -21.00
C ASP A 1020 -15.97 -12.89 -20.06
N ALA A 1021 -14.73 -12.86 -20.56
CA ALA A 1021 -13.58 -12.38 -19.80
C ALA A 1021 -13.72 -10.90 -19.41
N PHE A 1022 -14.06 -10.02 -20.36
CA PHE A 1022 -14.26 -8.61 -20.05
C PHE A 1022 -15.50 -8.38 -19.18
N ALA A 1023 -16.60 -9.12 -19.38
CA ALA A 1023 -17.78 -9.04 -18.53
C ALA A 1023 -17.48 -9.45 -17.08
N SER A 1024 -16.68 -10.50 -16.90
CA SER A 1024 -16.20 -10.93 -15.59
C SER A 1024 -15.31 -9.87 -14.92
N LEU A 1025 -14.43 -9.20 -15.67
CA LEU A 1025 -13.65 -8.06 -15.13
C LEU A 1025 -14.53 -6.89 -14.69
N GLU A 1026 -15.58 -6.58 -15.45
CA GLU A 1026 -16.53 -5.52 -15.11
C GLU A 1026 -17.32 -5.86 -13.85
N ALA A 1027 -17.77 -7.10 -13.71
CA ALA A 1027 -18.43 -7.58 -12.49
C ALA A 1027 -17.50 -7.48 -11.27
N LEU A 1028 -16.25 -7.93 -11.37
CA LEU A 1028 -15.25 -7.79 -10.30
C LEU A 1028 -15.02 -6.32 -9.92
N ALA A 1029 -15.02 -5.43 -10.90
CA ALA A 1029 -14.82 -4.01 -10.66
C ALA A 1029 -16.03 -3.36 -9.99
N ASP A 1030 -17.25 -3.75 -10.36
CA ASP A 1030 -18.49 -3.29 -9.71
C ASP A 1030 -18.63 -3.86 -8.28
N GLU A 1031 -18.02 -5.02 -7.99
CA GLU A 1031 -17.89 -5.58 -6.63
C GLU A 1031 -16.77 -4.95 -5.78
N GLY A 1032 -16.00 -3.98 -6.33
CA GLY A 1032 -14.88 -3.34 -5.63
C GLY A 1032 -13.65 -4.22 -5.42
N LYS A 1033 -13.57 -5.37 -6.11
CA LYS A 1033 -12.46 -6.35 -5.97
C LYS A 1033 -11.25 -5.99 -6.84
N SER A 1034 -10.63 -4.84 -6.57
CA SER A 1034 -9.50 -4.33 -7.38
C SER A 1034 -8.09 -4.52 -6.80
N SER A 1035 -7.93 -5.24 -5.67
CA SER A 1035 -6.64 -5.30 -4.99
C SER A 1035 -5.71 -6.45 -5.43
N GLY A 1036 -4.51 -6.11 -5.90
CA GLY A 1036 -3.35 -7.00 -6.03
C GLY A 1036 -2.23 -6.42 -6.91
N LEU A 1037 -1.22 -7.22 -7.30
CA LEU A 1037 -0.04 -6.74 -8.06
C LEU A 1037 -0.33 -6.24 -9.50
N SER A 1038 -1.33 -6.80 -10.18
CA SER A 1038 -1.87 -6.33 -11.48
C SER A 1038 -3.32 -5.84 -11.32
N ASP A 1039 -3.66 -4.68 -11.89
CA ASP A 1039 -5.02 -4.12 -11.86
C ASP A 1039 -5.94 -4.82 -12.89
N LEU A 1040 -7.26 -4.69 -12.75
CA LEU A 1040 -8.25 -5.21 -13.70
C LEU A 1040 -8.06 -4.60 -15.10
N ALA A 1041 -7.65 -3.32 -15.16
CA ALA A 1041 -7.28 -2.65 -16.41
C ALA A 1041 -6.05 -3.30 -17.07
N ASP A 1042 -5.07 -3.76 -16.30
CA ASP A 1042 -3.88 -4.42 -16.86
C ASP A 1042 -4.25 -5.76 -17.49
N ILE A 1043 -5.15 -6.52 -16.86
CA ILE A 1043 -5.65 -7.81 -17.39
C ILE A 1043 -6.48 -7.58 -18.66
N ALA A 1044 -7.40 -6.61 -18.65
CA ALA A 1044 -8.17 -6.22 -19.83
C ALA A 1044 -7.27 -5.78 -20.98
N GLY A 1045 -6.28 -4.94 -20.67
CA GLY A 1045 -5.27 -4.47 -21.60
C GLY A 1045 -4.41 -5.59 -22.19
N ALA A 1046 -4.02 -6.56 -21.35
CA ALA A 1046 -3.24 -7.72 -21.77
C ALA A 1046 -3.95 -8.58 -22.83
N MET A 1047 -5.29 -8.52 -22.88
CA MET A 1047 -6.10 -9.24 -23.87
C MET A 1047 -6.30 -8.48 -25.19
N LEU A 1048 -5.92 -7.21 -25.31
CA LEU A 1048 -6.13 -6.42 -26.53
C LEU A 1048 -5.52 -7.03 -27.80
N PRO A 1049 -4.30 -7.62 -27.79
CA PRO A 1049 -3.77 -8.28 -28.97
C PRO A 1049 -4.59 -9.50 -29.41
N LEU A 1050 -5.22 -10.19 -28.46
CA LEU A 1050 -6.13 -11.30 -28.75
C LEU A 1050 -7.44 -10.80 -29.35
N VAL A 1051 -7.95 -9.65 -28.89
CA VAL A 1051 -9.10 -8.98 -29.52
C VAL A 1051 -8.76 -8.53 -30.93
N GLU A 1052 -7.58 -7.95 -31.17
CA GLU A 1052 -7.14 -7.58 -32.52
C GLU A 1052 -7.10 -8.80 -33.46
N ASP A 1053 -6.59 -9.93 -32.97
CA ASP A 1053 -6.52 -11.17 -33.76
C ASP A 1053 -7.89 -11.80 -34.02
N VAL A 1054 -8.79 -11.81 -33.02
CA VAL A 1054 -10.09 -12.53 -33.08
C VAL A 1054 -11.24 -11.65 -33.59
N ALA A 1055 -11.34 -10.41 -33.12
CA ALA A 1055 -12.45 -9.49 -33.39
C ALA A 1055 -11.94 -8.03 -33.56
N PRO A 1056 -11.19 -7.74 -34.64
CA PRO A 1056 -10.51 -6.44 -34.82
C PRO A 1056 -11.48 -5.25 -34.87
N ASP A 1057 -12.71 -5.44 -35.34
CA ASP A 1057 -13.76 -4.41 -35.36
C ASP A 1057 -14.27 -4.03 -33.96
N ARG A 1058 -14.00 -4.85 -32.94
CA ARG A 1058 -14.35 -4.64 -31.53
C ARG A 1058 -13.19 -4.09 -30.70
N LEU A 1059 -11.99 -3.94 -31.27
CA LEU A 1059 -10.80 -3.52 -30.54
C LEU A 1059 -10.96 -2.15 -29.86
N GLY A 1060 -11.64 -1.20 -30.51
CA GLY A 1060 -11.94 0.11 -29.90
C GLY A 1060 -12.87 0.00 -28.69
N GLU A 1061 -13.85 -0.90 -28.73
CA GLU A 1061 -14.78 -1.16 -27.62
C GLU A 1061 -14.03 -1.82 -26.46
N SER A 1062 -13.17 -2.80 -26.73
CA SER A 1062 -12.32 -3.43 -25.72
C SER A 1062 -11.31 -2.45 -25.10
N LEU A 1063 -10.74 -1.53 -25.90
CA LEU A 1063 -9.91 -0.44 -25.36
C LEU A 1063 -10.71 0.47 -24.42
N ALA A 1064 -11.96 0.81 -24.77
CA ALA A 1064 -12.85 1.58 -23.90
C ALA A 1064 -13.10 0.86 -22.56
N ARG A 1065 -13.35 -0.45 -22.60
CA ARG A 1065 -13.55 -1.29 -21.41
C ARG A 1065 -12.30 -1.35 -20.55
N THR A 1066 -11.13 -1.53 -21.16
CA THR A 1066 -9.82 -1.50 -20.47
C THR A 1066 -9.63 -0.20 -19.70
N LEU A 1067 -9.86 0.95 -20.33
CA LEU A 1067 -9.73 2.27 -19.68
C LEU A 1067 -10.78 2.48 -18.58
N ALA A 1068 -11.99 1.93 -18.75
CA ALA A 1068 -13.05 1.98 -17.75
C ALA A 1068 -12.79 1.05 -16.55
N LEU A 1069 -11.83 0.13 -16.64
CA LEU A 1069 -11.47 -0.79 -15.55
C LEU A 1069 -10.38 -0.25 -14.62
N ARG A 1070 -9.87 0.96 -14.85
CA ARG A 1070 -8.86 1.59 -13.98
C ARG A 1070 -9.35 1.78 -12.54
N ASP A 1071 -8.44 1.64 -11.59
CA ASP A 1071 -8.67 1.99 -10.19
C ASP A 1071 -8.88 3.50 -9.98
N GLY A 1072 -9.77 3.85 -9.03
CA GLY A 1072 -10.02 5.24 -8.64
C GLY A 1072 -8.82 5.91 -7.94
N ARG A 1073 -8.66 7.22 -8.15
CA ARG A 1073 -7.63 8.06 -7.52
C ARG A 1073 -8.05 8.51 -6.13
N ARG A 1074 -7.68 7.75 -5.09
CA ARG A 1074 -7.99 8.10 -3.71
C ARG A 1074 -6.84 8.84 -3.02
N ALA A 1075 -7.17 9.86 -2.23
CA ALA A 1075 -6.20 10.67 -1.50
C ALA A 1075 -5.52 9.93 -0.32
N ASP A 1076 -6.08 8.80 0.12
CA ASP A 1076 -5.54 7.96 1.20
C ASP A 1076 -4.52 6.92 0.70
N ARG A 1077 -4.45 6.66 -0.62
CA ARG A 1077 -3.46 5.74 -1.17
C ARG A 1077 -2.10 6.45 -1.27
N PRO A 1078 -0.99 5.81 -0.84
CA PRO A 1078 0.34 6.36 -1.04
C PRO A 1078 0.55 6.64 -2.53
N LEU A 1079 1.15 7.81 -2.84
CA LEU A 1079 1.55 8.16 -4.21
C LEU A 1079 2.44 7.05 -4.79
N ALA A 1080 3.38 6.53 -3.98
CA ALA A 1080 4.28 5.44 -4.35
C ALA A 1080 3.52 4.19 -4.83
N GLY A 1081 3.52 3.97 -6.15
CA GLY A 1081 2.88 2.84 -6.81
C GLY A 1081 1.76 3.23 -7.79
N GLU A 1082 1.13 4.40 -7.61
CA GLU A 1082 0.14 4.94 -8.55
C GLU A 1082 0.78 5.21 -9.92
N GLU A 1083 1.99 5.81 -9.94
CA GLU A 1083 2.70 6.08 -11.19
C GLU A 1083 3.11 4.81 -11.91
N GLY A 1084 3.40 3.74 -11.16
CA GLY A 1084 3.71 2.43 -11.73
C GLY A 1084 2.53 1.86 -12.51
N ARG A 1085 1.31 1.95 -11.96
CA ARG A 1085 0.08 1.47 -12.61
C ARG A 1085 -0.29 2.30 -13.84
N VAL A 1086 -0.20 3.62 -13.72
CA VAL A 1086 -0.41 4.53 -14.86
C VAL A 1086 0.60 4.23 -15.98
N ALA A 1087 1.86 3.97 -15.63
CA ALA A 1087 2.89 3.59 -16.59
C ALA A 1087 2.62 2.24 -17.27
N GLN A 1088 2.20 1.21 -16.51
CA GLN A 1088 1.83 -0.10 -17.04
C GLN A 1088 0.69 0.02 -18.07
N LEU A 1089 -0.37 0.74 -17.72
CA LEU A 1089 -1.47 0.95 -18.66
C LEU A 1089 -1.03 1.74 -19.90
N ALA A 1090 -0.22 2.78 -19.73
CA ALA A 1090 0.31 3.54 -20.87
C ALA A 1090 1.14 2.67 -21.81
N MET A 1091 1.94 1.73 -21.28
CA MET A 1091 2.69 0.76 -22.09
C MET A 1091 1.78 -0.15 -22.92
N ILE A 1092 0.63 -0.53 -22.36
CA ILE A 1092 -0.36 -1.39 -23.04
C ILE A 1092 -1.14 -0.61 -24.12
N VAL A 1093 -1.41 0.67 -23.89
CA VAL A 1093 -2.18 1.52 -24.82
C VAL A 1093 -1.29 2.07 -25.95
N ALA A 1094 0.01 2.30 -25.70
CA ALA A 1094 0.94 2.89 -26.67
C ALA A 1094 1.00 2.18 -28.04
N PRO A 1095 0.90 0.83 -28.13
CA PRO A 1095 0.79 0.13 -29.41
C PRO A 1095 -0.43 0.51 -30.22
N TYR A 1096 -1.52 0.99 -29.64
CA TYR A 1096 -2.78 1.28 -30.36
C TYR A 1096 -3.03 2.79 -30.54
N ASP A 1097 -2.60 3.59 -29.56
CA ASP A 1097 -2.76 5.04 -29.57
C ASP A 1097 -1.70 5.72 -28.69
N ARG A 1098 -0.65 6.25 -29.32
CA ARG A 1098 0.45 6.91 -28.60
C ARG A 1098 0.04 8.21 -27.92
N ASP A 1099 -0.86 8.99 -28.52
CA ASP A 1099 -1.30 10.26 -27.96
C ASP A 1099 -2.15 10.02 -26.71
N LEU A 1100 -3.01 9.01 -26.76
CA LEU A 1100 -3.78 8.55 -25.61
C LEU A 1100 -2.85 8.01 -24.51
N ALA A 1101 -1.86 7.19 -24.86
CA ALA A 1101 -0.87 6.70 -23.90
C ALA A 1101 -0.06 7.84 -23.26
N ALA A 1102 0.34 8.84 -24.05
CA ALA A 1102 1.03 10.03 -23.56
C ALA A 1102 0.14 10.82 -22.58
N ARG A 1103 -1.15 10.98 -22.87
CA ARG A 1103 -2.13 11.63 -21.96
C ARG A 1103 -2.29 10.86 -20.66
N ILE A 1104 -2.38 9.54 -20.71
CA ILE A 1104 -2.45 8.68 -19.52
C ILE A 1104 -1.17 8.85 -18.69
N LEU A 1105 -0.01 8.82 -19.33
CA LEU A 1105 1.30 8.89 -18.66
C LEU A 1105 1.65 10.28 -18.13
N ARG A 1106 1.09 11.34 -18.72
CA ARG A 1106 1.49 12.74 -18.47
C ARG A 1106 1.51 13.14 -16.98
N PRO A 1107 0.48 12.84 -16.16
CA PRO A 1107 0.50 13.20 -14.75
C PRO A 1107 1.66 12.57 -13.99
N ALA A 1108 2.10 11.36 -14.38
CA ALA A 1108 3.24 10.70 -13.77
C ALA A 1108 4.57 11.32 -14.24
N VAL A 1109 4.68 11.69 -15.52
CA VAL A 1109 5.88 12.37 -16.08
C VAL A 1109 6.11 13.72 -15.41
N ASP A 1110 5.06 14.53 -15.27
CA ASP A 1110 5.16 15.86 -14.65
C ASP A 1110 5.55 15.79 -13.16
N ARG A 1111 5.33 14.64 -12.50
CA ARG A 1111 5.74 14.37 -11.11
C ARG A 1111 7.16 13.83 -10.98
N ILE A 1112 7.84 13.40 -12.05
CA ILE A 1112 9.20 12.82 -11.98
C ILE A 1112 10.18 13.73 -11.19
N PRO A 1113 10.26 15.06 -11.40
CA PRO A 1113 11.14 15.91 -10.61
C PRO A 1113 10.81 15.87 -9.10
N ARG A 1114 9.53 15.72 -8.73
CA ARG A 1114 9.06 15.59 -7.35
C ARG A 1114 9.37 14.22 -6.76
N LEU A 1115 9.24 13.15 -7.55
CA LEU A 1115 9.64 11.77 -7.18
C LEU A 1115 11.14 11.67 -6.91
N ARG A 1116 11.97 12.42 -7.66
CA ARG A 1116 13.42 12.51 -7.42
C ARG A 1116 13.74 13.22 -6.11
N ALA A 1117 12.98 14.26 -5.74
CA ALA A 1117 13.14 14.96 -4.47
C ALA A 1117 12.66 14.12 -3.27
N LEU A 1118 11.76 13.16 -3.49
CA LEU A 1118 11.09 12.37 -2.46
C LEU A 1118 12.03 11.48 -1.61
N GLY A 1119 13.25 11.18 -2.05
CA GLY A 1119 14.28 10.44 -1.29
C GLY A 1119 13.91 8.99 -0.90
N GLU A 1120 12.67 8.57 -1.14
CA GLU A 1120 12.23 7.19 -0.94
C GLU A 1120 12.81 6.31 -2.05
N ARG A 1121 12.95 5.00 -1.78
CA ARG A 1121 13.32 4.01 -2.80
C ARG A 1121 12.28 4.11 -3.93
N ASP A 1122 12.64 4.83 -4.98
CA ASP A 1122 11.75 5.21 -6.07
C ASP A 1122 11.41 3.98 -6.93
N TYR A 1123 10.40 3.23 -6.50
CA TYR A 1123 9.92 2.04 -7.20
C TYR A 1123 9.06 2.38 -8.43
N GLY A 1124 8.69 3.66 -8.64
CA GLY A 1124 7.72 4.08 -9.66
C GLY A 1124 8.32 4.77 -10.88
N SER A 1125 9.29 5.67 -10.71
CA SER A 1125 9.76 6.54 -11.80
C SER A 1125 10.43 5.80 -12.96
N TRP A 1126 11.14 4.69 -12.67
CA TRP A 1126 11.75 3.89 -13.71
C TRP A 1126 10.70 3.27 -14.63
N ARG A 1127 9.51 2.91 -14.11
CA ARG A 1127 8.39 2.43 -14.93
C ARG A 1127 7.84 3.54 -15.80
N VAL A 1128 7.72 4.76 -15.28
CA VAL A 1128 7.29 5.94 -16.05
C VAL A 1128 8.23 6.19 -17.22
N LEU A 1129 9.54 6.14 -16.99
CA LEU A 1129 10.56 6.31 -18.04
C LEU A 1129 10.56 5.14 -19.04
N ALA A 1130 10.34 3.91 -18.58
CA ALA A 1130 10.18 2.75 -19.44
C ALA A 1130 8.91 2.84 -20.32
N ALA A 1131 7.80 3.37 -19.79
CA ALA A 1131 6.58 3.62 -20.56
C ALA A 1131 6.81 4.72 -21.60
N LEU A 1132 7.49 5.79 -21.20
CA LEU A 1132 7.87 6.87 -22.10
C LEU A 1132 8.76 6.36 -23.23
N ALA A 1133 9.64 5.38 -22.99
CA ALA A 1133 10.45 4.77 -24.03
C ALA A 1133 9.64 4.04 -25.13
N LEU A 1134 8.37 3.70 -24.91
CA LEU A 1134 7.47 3.16 -25.94
C LEU A 1134 6.66 4.26 -26.67
N ILE A 1135 6.53 5.44 -26.07
CA ILE A 1135 5.71 6.56 -26.55
C ILE A 1135 6.59 7.58 -27.27
N ASP A 1136 7.63 8.07 -26.59
CA ASP A 1136 8.67 8.98 -27.08
C ASP A 1136 10.06 8.48 -26.60
N PRO A 1137 10.70 7.59 -27.38
CA PRO A 1137 12.01 7.05 -27.06
C PRO A 1137 13.10 8.10 -26.81
N LYS A 1138 13.05 9.22 -27.54
CA LYS A 1138 14.09 10.27 -27.49
C LYS A 1138 13.97 11.09 -26.21
N ASP A 1139 12.75 11.49 -25.84
CA ASP A 1139 12.50 12.17 -24.56
C ASP A 1139 12.84 11.25 -23.36
N ALA A 1140 12.47 9.97 -23.44
CA ALA A 1140 12.82 8.99 -22.41
C ALA A 1140 14.35 8.90 -22.22
N ALA A 1141 15.11 8.75 -23.31
CA ALA A 1141 16.57 8.69 -23.25
C ALA A 1141 17.18 9.95 -22.64
N SER A 1142 16.73 11.14 -23.08
CA SER A 1142 17.20 12.41 -22.53
C SER A 1142 16.96 12.53 -21.02
N ARG A 1143 15.77 12.14 -20.55
CA ARG A 1143 15.41 12.19 -19.12
C ARG A 1143 16.17 11.17 -18.28
N ILE A 1144 16.47 10.00 -18.84
CA ILE A 1144 17.27 8.95 -18.20
C ILE A 1144 18.73 9.40 -18.06
N GLU A 1145 19.31 9.98 -19.12
CA GLU A 1145 20.67 10.51 -19.10
C GLU A 1145 20.81 11.66 -18.08
N ALA A 1146 19.77 12.50 -17.95
CA ALA A 1146 19.68 13.57 -16.96
C ALA A 1146 19.39 13.11 -15.52
N LEU A 1147 19.31 11.80 -15.25
CA LEU A 1147 19.24 11.29 -13.86
C LEU A 1147 20.61 11.42 -13.18
N PRO A 1148 20.66 11.78 -11.88
CA PRO A 1148 21.92 11.78 -11.12
C PRO A 1148 22.50 10.37 -11.01
N ASP A 1149 23.83 10.26 -10.89
CA ASP A 1149 24.49 8.97 -10.72
C ASP A 1149 24.24 8.40 -9.32
N ASP A 1150 23.74 7.15 -9.29
CA ASP A 1150 23.23 6.53 -8.07
C ASP A 1150 24.31 6.34 -6.97
N GLN A 1151 25.58 6.16 -7.35
CA GLN A 1151 26.69 6.01 -6.40
C GLN A 1151 27.07 7.34 -5.71
N ALA A 1152 26.91 8.47 -6.39
CA ALA A 1152 27.16 9.79 -5.79
C ALA A 1152 26.11 10.15 -4.72
N ALA A 1153 24.94 9.50 -4.76
CA ALA A 1153 23.86 9.63 -3.78
C ALA A 1153 23.95 8.63 -2.61
N GLY A 1154 25.02 7.82 -2.51
CA GLY A 1154 25.20 6.86 -1.41
C GLY A 1154 24.31 5.62 -1.47
N LEU A 1155 23.68 5.32 -2.63
CA LEU A 1155 22.78 4.18 -2.81
C LEU A 1155 23.55 2.96 -3.35
N VAL A 1156 23.46 1.82 -2.65
CA VAL A 1156 24.41 0.69 -2.85
C VAL A 1156 23.82 -0.54 -3.57
N ALA A 1157 22.52 -0.60 -3.88
CA ALA A 1157 21.94 -1.66 -4.71
C ALA A 1157 20.54 -1.26 -5.26
N ASN A 1158 20.18 -1.72 -6.47
CA ASN A 1158 18.83 -1.63 -7.04
C ASN A 1158 18.29 -0.18 -7.18
N THR A 1159 18.95 0.63 -8.00
CA THR A 1159 18.81 2.09 -8.03
C THR A 1159 17.97 2.62 -9.21
N PRO A 1160 17.33 3.79 -9.10
CA PRO A 1160 16.35 4.26 -10.08
C PRO A 1160 16.91 4.47 -11.50
N LYS A 1161 18.14 5.01 -11.64
CA LYS A 1161 18.77 5.22 -12.96
C LYS A 1161 19.14 3.89 -13.62
N ARG A 1162 19.77 2.97 -12.90
CA ARG A 1162 20.09 1.62 -13.42
C ARG A 1162 18.84 0.87 -13.87
N TYR A 1163 17.75 0.92 -13.09
CA TYR A 1163 16.48 0.30 -13.49
C TYR A 1163 15.86 0.96 -14.72
N ALA A 1164 15.86 2.29 -14.79
CA ALA A 1164 15.32 3.01 -15.94
C ALA A 1164 16.11 2.66 -17.22
N ILE A 1165 17.45 2.63 -17.16
CA ILE A 1165 18.31 2.20 -18.26
C ILE A 1165 17.99 0.76 -18.66
N GLY A 1166 18.04 -0.18 -17.72
CA GLY A 1166 17.86 -1.60 -18.00
C GLY A 1166 16.52 -1.92 -18.64
N TYR A 1167 15.41 -1.41 -18.09
CA TYR A 1167 14.07 -1.67 -18.63
C TYR A 1167 13.80 -0.90 -19.93
N ALA A 1168 14.22 0.36 -20.05
CA ALA A 1168 14.03 1.12 -21.29
C ALA A 1168 14.83 0.50 -22.44
N ALA A 1169 16.10 0.14 -22.24
CA ALA A 1169 16.93 -0.49 -23.26
C ALA A 1169 16.33 -1.83 -23.72
N LYS A 1170 15.87 -2.67 -22.79
CA LYS A 1170 15.20 -3.95 -23.08
C LYS A 1170 13.92 -3.80 -23.89
N LEU A 1171 13.11 -2.77 -23.59
CA LEU A 1171 11.88 -2.48 -24.34
C LEU A 1171 12.17 -1.96 -25.74
N LEU A 1172 13.20 -1.11 -25.89
CA LEU A 1172 13.66 -0.55 -27.16
C LEU A 1172 14.29 -1.60 -28.07
N ALA A 1173 15.02 -2.56 -27.52
CA ALA A 1173 15.68 -3.63 -28.27
C ALA A 1173 14.71 -4.69 -28.81
N ARG A 1174 13.58 -4.92 -28.11
CA ARG A 1174 12.56 -5.90 -28.51
C ARG A 1174 11.49 -5.29 -29.40
N GLN A 1175 10.84 -6.11 -30.23
CA GLN A 1175 9.68 -5.73 -31.05
C GLN A 1175 8.60 -6.82 -31.00
N GLY A 1176 7.38 -6.49 -31.44
CA GLY A 1176 6.29 -7.44 -31.62
C GLY A 1176 6.01 -8.33 -30.40
N LYS A 1177 5.82 -9.64 -30.63
CA LYS A 1177 5.52 -10.65 -29.59
C LYS A 1177 6.58 -10.67 -28.49
N ALA A 1178 7.87 -10.58 -28.82
CA ALA A 1178 8.95 -10.61 -27.84
C ALA A 1178 8.87 -9.42 -26.85
N ARG A 1179 8.55 -8.22 -27.33
CA ARG A 1179 8.31 -7.06 -26.46
C ARG A 1179 7.07 -7.28 -25.59
N TRP A 1180 6.00 -7.80 -26.17
CA TRP A 1180 4.75 -8.04 -25.45
C TRP A 1180 4.91 -9.06 -24.32
N SER A 1181 5.53 -10.21 -24.58
CA SER A 1181 5.83 -11.21 -23.55
C SER A 1181 6.71 -10.64 -22.43
N PHE A 1182 7.70 -9.80 -22.76
CA PHE A 1182 8.49 -9.10 -21.76
C PHE A 1182 7.65 -8.20 -20.84
N ILE A 1183 6.70 -7.44 -21.40
CA ILE A 1183 5.76 -6.60 -20.64
C ILE A 1183 4.89 -7.46 -19.73
N LEU A 1184 4.27 -8.52 -20.25
CA LEU A 1184 3.39 -9.41 -19.47
C LEU A 1184 4.13 -10.01 -18.26
N GLU A 1185 5.35 -10.51 -18.47
CA GLU A 1185 6.11 -11.24 -17.46
C GLU A 1185 6.80 -10.34 -16.43
N ASN A 1186 7.46 -9.28 -16.90
CA ASN A 1186 8.36 -8.49 -16.06
C ASN A 1186 7.70 -7.22 -15.52
N LEU A 1187 6.63 -6.75 -16.17
CA LEU A 1187 5.95 -5.51 -15.80
C LEU A 1187 4.56 -5.77 -15.24
N LEU A 1188 3.75 -6.63 -15.86
CA LEU A 1188 2.37 -6.91 -15.40
C LEU A 1188 2.26 -8.10 -14.45
N TYR A 1189 3.29 -8.95 -14.37
CA TYR A 1189 3.31 -10.18 -13.57
C TYR A 1189 2.12 -11.11 -13.85
N LEU A 1190 1.63 -11.12 -15.09
CA LEU A 1190 0.57 -12.03 -15.53
C LEU A 1190 1.17 -13.37 -15.95
N TYR A 1191 0.54 -14.46 -15.51
CA TYR A 1191 0.99 -15.80 -15.84
C TYR A 1191 0.72 -16.12 -17.32
N SER A 1192 1.76 -16.44 -18.08
CA SER A 1192 1.66 -16.84 -19.49
C SER A 1192 1.97 -18.33 -19.63
N PRO A 1193 1.35 -19.06 -20.58
CA PRO A 1193 1.72 -20.44 -20.89
C PRO A 1193 3.18 -20.59 -21.33
N GLU A 1194 3.81 -19.50 -21.76
CA GLU A 1194 5.18 -19.44 -22.28
C GLU A 1194 6.21 -19.02 -21.22
N GLN A 1195 5.77 -18.80 -19.96
CA GLN A 1195 6.65 -18.30 -18.91
C GLN A 1195 7.84 -19.23 -18.66
N ARG A 1196 9.05 -18.67 -18.76
CA ARG A 1196 10.34 -19.36 -18.61
C ARG A 1196 10.59 -20.01 -17.23
N PHE A 1197 9.73 -19.74 -16.24
CA PHE A 1197 9.81 -20.26 -14.87
C PHE A 1197 8.69 -21.25 -14.51
N LEU A 1198 7.70 -21.43 -15.39
CA LEU A 1198 6.89 -22.65 -15.43
C LEU A 1198 7.76 -23.79 -15.96
#